data_AF-A0A5J4XH63-F1
#
_entry.id   AF-A0A5J4XH63-F1
#
_cell.length_a   1.000
_cell.length_b   1.000
_cell.length_c   1.000
_cell.angle_alpha   90.00
_cell.angle_beta   90.00
_cell.angle_gamma   90.00
#
_symmetry.space_group_name_H-M   'P 1'
#
loop_
_entity.id
_entity.type
_entity.pdbx_description
1 polymer ?
#
loop_
_entity_poly.entity_id
_entity_poly.type
_entity_poly.pdbx_seq_one_letter_code
_entity_poly.pdbx_strand_id
1 'polypeptide(L)'
;MASSRTFASRLGAFWSSPTGPKTTHFWGPVANWGFVIAGVADTQKDASLLSPNMTGAMCVYSALFMRFALAIRPRNYLLFACHAANETVQLYNLQRWQRHAKGWSVSDREADTHTPSGLPRTRIVVLGSGWGAISFLRSLDPKLTSAVGPYDVTLVSPRNYFLYTPLLPSAATGTVEPRSIVDPVRSHIPDTGNYLEAECVDVDPVGKSITCRYNKPFRGHSNEFTGREFNVPYDVLVVAVGSVTNTFNVPGVEENCFFLKDMEGAKALRQRINECFEISALPSTSPEERKRLLTFVVDIVRVRLVDTHDHVLSTYDRQIAIYATEQFQRQGIELVMGCRVNEVQPGQVVVTDAPTNTKKNVEFGTCIWTTGIKMHPLVGKLAKILPQGAQEHWKSLKTDQFLQVQGTGGTILAMGDAATVAQDTALNHAEQLFAQGDTNGDGVLNCEEVITLMLKARKQFPMLAEFAARMNCGGADVASTSSFMREMMHSQTRGSYDNVIATQTFGDEDEEEEVVSNEPLASTSGDAGTEQPAMTLEQFKKQLKELEKGLRSLPATAQVASQQGKYLAQVLKDNPLVLQPGPNGPTVRAISPNANPFNYVHLGSLAYIGADKAVMDPAYKDGKVGALKGWLMGFAWKGVETFMQISVKNMYLVSRDMIKTKVFGRDVSDV
;
A
#
# COMPACT_ATOMS: atom_id res chain seq x y z
N MET A 1 11.27 61.25 -11.60
CA MET A 1 12.70 61.26 -12.01
C MET A 1 13.52 60.45 -11.01
N ALA A 2 13.82 59.18 -11.31
CA ALA A 2 14.70 58.36 -10.49
C ALA A 2 16.15 58.59 -10.93
N SER A 3 16.92 59.32 -10.12
CA SER A 3 18.34 59.57 -10.38
C SER A 3 19.10 58.23 -10.35
N SER A 4 19.65 57.82 -11.50
CA SER A 4 20.57 56.69 -11.61
C SER A 4 21.85 57.01 -10.85
N ARG A 5 21.89 56.66 -9.56
CA ARG A 5 23.09 56.74 -8.72
C ARG A 5 24.25 56.02 -9.40
N THR A 6 25.30 56.76 -9.77
CA THR A 6 26.54 56.23 -10.35
C THR A 6 27.15 55.18 -9.43
N PHE A 7 27.89 54.20 -9.99
CA PHE A 7 28.55 53.16 -9.20
C PHE A 7 29.37 53.73 -8.03
N ALA A 8 30.09 54.83 -8.27
CA ALA A 8 30.84 55.56 -7.25
C ALA A 8 29.97 56.07 -6.09
N SER A 9 28.77 56.57 -6.37
CA SER A 9 27.84 57.02 -5.31
C SER A 9 27.25 55.86 -4.50
N ARG A 10 27.03 54.69 -5.12
CA ARG A 10 26.61 53.47 -4.42
C ARG A 10 27.73 52.94 -3.53
N LEU A 11 28.96 52.98 -4.02
CA LEU A 11 30.14 52.58 -3.26
C LEU A 11 30.37 53.49 -2.06
N GLY A 12 30.25 54.81 -2.25
CA GLY A 12 30.33 55.80 -1.17
C GLY A 12 29.26 55.58 -0.09
N ALA A 13 28.01 55.34 -0.51
CA ALA A 13 26.91 55.06 0.42
C ALA A 13 27.08 53.75 1.20
N PHE A 14 27.63 52.71 0.56
CA PHE A 14 27.98 51.46 1.23
C PHE A 14 29.14 51.65 2.22
N TRP A 15 30.19 52.39 1.81
CA TRP A 15 31.38 52.68 2.61
C TRP A 15 31.05 53.41 3.92
N SER A 16 30.08 54.32 3.88
CA SER A 16 29.61 55.06 5.05
C SER A 16 28.38 54.45 5.74
N SER A 17 27.91 53.28 5.32
CA SER A 17 26.71 52.68 5.90
C SER A 17 26.97 52.17 7.33
N PRO A 18 25.94 52.12 8.20
CA PRO A 18 26.09 51.63 9.57
C PRO A 18 26.57 50.17 9.69
N THR A 19 26.35 49.36 8.65
CA THR A 19 26.86 47.97 8.52
C THR A 19 27.95 47.85 7.45
N GLY A 20 28.56 48.98 7.07
CA GLY A 20 29.57 49.07 6.02
C GLY A 20 31.00 48.90 6.53
N PRO A 21 31.99 48.89 5.63
CA PRO A 21 33.40 48.57 5.93
C PRO A 21 34.10 49.39 7.02
N LYS A 22 33.52 50.50 7.49
CA LYS A 22 34.07 51.28 8.61
C LYS A 22 33.65 50.75 9.98
N THR A 23 32.81 49.72 10.06
CA THR A 23 32.23 49.26 11.33
C THR A 23 32.56 47.80 11.61
N THR A 24 32.54 47.45 12.90
CA THR A 24 32.66 46.05 13.36
C THR A 24 31.51 45.18 12.86
N HIS A 25 30.34 45.79 12.57
CA HIS A 25 29.20 45.12 11.96
C HIS A 25 29.50 44.57 10.57
N PHE A 26 30.52 45.08 9.86
CA PHE A 26 30.96 44.54 8.57
C PHE A 26 32.04 43.48 8.74
N TRP A 27 33.13 43.82 9.45
CA TRP A 27 34.30 42.96 9.51
C TRP A 27 34.11 41.70 10.36
N GLY A 28 33.26 41.74 11.39
CA GLY A 28 32.91 40.54 12.17
C GLY A 28 32.30 39.44 11.30
N PRO A 29 31.20 39.72 10.57
CA PRO A 29 30.65 38.78 9.60
C PRO A 29 31.64 38.35 8.52
N VAL A 30 32.41 39.29 7.95
CA VAL A 30 33.41 38.99 6.90
C VAL A 30 34.44 37.99 7.40
N ALA A 31 34.94 38.14 8.62
CA ALA A 31 35.87 37.18 9.22
C ALA A 31 35.21 35.80 9.46
N ASN A 32 33.94 35.78 9.88
CA ASN A 32 33.19 34.55 10.13
C ASN A 32 32.90 33.72 8.86
N TRP A 33 33.01 34.30 7.66
CA TRP A 33 32.96 33.53 6.42
C TRP A 33 34.07 32.47 6.32
N GLY A 34 35.15 32.60 7.11
CA GLY A 34 36.15 31.54 7.26
C GLY A 34 35.55 30.20 7.71
N PHE A 35 34.53 30.20 8.58
CA PHE A 35 33.82 28.98 8.99
C PHE A 35 33.03 28.35 7.85
N VAL A 36 32.39 29.18 7.01
CA VAL A 36 31.66 28.73 5.83
C VAL A 36 32.62 28.10 4.83
N ILE A 37 33.73 28.79 4.53
CA ILE A 37 34.76 28.30 3.60
C ILE A 37 35.38 27.00 4.12
N ALA A 38 35.69 26.91 5.42
CA ALA A 38 36.18 25.68 6.03
C ALA A 38 35.17 24.54 5.93
N GLY A 39 33.89 24.80 6.22
CA GLY A 39 32.82 23.82 6.03
C GLY A 39 32.66 23.38 4.57
N VAL A 40 32.81 24.30 3.62
CA VAL A 40 32.78 23.99 2.18
C VAL A 40 33.99 23.13 1.81
N ALA A 41 35.18 23.43 2.32
CA ALA A 41 36.36 22.59 2.11
C ALA A 41 36.16 21.17 2.69
N ASP A 42 35.51 21.05 3.84
CA ASP A 42 35.17 19.74 4.44
C ASP A 42 34.18 18.93 3.57
N THR A 43 33.41 19.58 2.68
CA THR A 43 32.56 18.85 1.71
C THR A 43 33.36 17.99 0.73
N GLN A 44 34.64 18.32 0.51
CA GLN A 44 35.53 17.61 -0.39
C GLN A 44 36.34 16.50 0.31
N LYS A 45 36.36 16.50 1.65
CA LYS A 45 37.06 15.47 2.44
C LYS A 45 36.21 14.21 2.60
N ASP A 46 36.85 13.09 2.89
CA ASP A 46 36.15 11.86 3.23
C ASP A 46 35.23 12.04 4.45
N ALA A 47 34.04 11.45 4.41
CA ALA A 47 33.03 11.59 5.46
C ALA A 47 33.43 10.94 6.80
N SER A 48 34.36 9.99 6.80
CA SER A 48 34.96 9.39 7.99
C SER A 48 35.80 10.38 8.82
N LEU A 49 36.35 11.41 8.18
CA LEU A 49 37.19 12.43 8.83
C LEU A 49 36.38 13.56 9.45
N LEU A 50 35.05 13.57 9.28
CA LEU A 50 34.17 14.60 9.82
C LEU A 50 33.91 14.36 11.32
N SER A 51 34.08 15.41 12.12
CA SER A 51 33.76 15.38 13.56
C SER A 51 32.28 15.70 13.79
N PRO A 52 31.43 14.75 14.21
CA PRO A 52 30.01 15.00 14.43
C PRO A 52 29.75 16.00 15.56
N ASN A 53 30.60 16.01 16.58
CA ASN A 53 30.48 16.93 17.72
C ASN A 53 30.73 18.38 17.28
N MET A 54 31.78 18.61 16.48
CA MET A 54 32.09 19.95 15.98
C MET A 54 31.03 20.42 14.97
N THR A 55 30.70 19.60 13.98
CA THR A 55 29.69 19.93 12.97
C THR A 55 28.32 20.17 13.61
N GLY A 56 27.90 19.33 14.55
CA GLY A 56 26.65 19.50 15.29
C GLY A 56 26.64 20.77 16.15
N ALA A 57 27.74 21.08 16.84
CA ALA A 57 27.87 22.33 17.59
C ALA A 57 27.77 23.57 16.67
N MET A 58 28.36 23.51 15.48
CA MET A 58 28.28 24.61 14.51
C MET A 58 26.88 24.80 13.91
N CYS A 59 26.09 23.73 13.76
CA CYS A 59 24.67 23.85 13.41
C CYS A 59 23.88 24.56 14.53
N VAL A 60 23.98 24.06 15.76
CA VAL A 60 23.25 24.69 16.89
C VAL A 60 23.66 26.16 17.07
N TYR A 61 24.97 26.45 16.98
CA TYR A 61 25.50 27.80 17.00
C TYR A 61 24.84 28.67 15.92
N SER A 62 24.88 28.26 14.66
CA SER A 62 24.41 29.10 13.55
C SER A 62 22.89 29.30 13.59
N ALA A 63 22.12 28.26 13.92
CA ALA A 63 20.68 28.35 14.14
C ALA A 63 20.30 29.37 15.23
N LEU A 64 20.95 29.33 16.39
CA LEU A 64 20.68 30.25 17.49
C LEU A 64 21.06 31.70 17.14
N PHE A 65 22.22 31.91 16.53
CA PHE A 65 22.74 33.24 16.24
C PHE A 65 22.10 33.92 15.02
N MET A 66 21.44 33.18 14.12
CA MET A 66 20.60 33.77 13.06
C MET A 66 19.53 34.70 13.61
N ARG A 67 18.84 34.32 14.71
CA ARG A 67 17.85 35.17 15.36
C ARG A 67 18.48 36.45 15.92
N PHE A 68 19.65 36.33 16.56
CA PHE A 68 20.35 37.48 17.13
C PHE A 68 20.88 38.44 16.07
N ALA A 69 21.32 37.94 14.90
CA ALA A 69 21.75 38.77 13.77
C ALA A 69 20.65 39.74 13.29
N LEU A 70 19.39 39.31 13.36
CA LEU A 70 18.22 40.14 13.03
C LEU A 70 17.75 41.04 14.18
N ALA A 71 18.19 40.77 15.41
CA ALA A 71 17.89 41.56 16.60
C ALA A 71 18.86 42.75 16.82
N ILE A 72 20.08 42.65 16.29
CA ILE A 72 21.07 43.74 16.32
C ILE A 72 20.50 44.98 15.62
N ARG A 73 20.76 46.17 16.18
CA ARG A 73 20.37 47.46 15.57
C ARG A 73 21.62 48.26 15.20
N PRO A 74 21.78 48.65 13.92
CA PRO A 74 20.93 48.30 12.78
C PRO A 74 21.03 46.83 12.39
N ARG A 75 19.98 46.28 11.75
CA ARG A 75 19.90 44.85 11.40
C ARG A 75 21.09 44.43 10.55
N ASN A 76 21.75 43.35 10.96
CA ASN A 76 22.95 42.88 10.29
C ASN A 76 22.63 41.68 9.37
N TYR A 77 22.15 41.98 8.17
CA TYR A 77 21.84 40.97 7.16
C TYR A 77 23.07 40.19 6.67
N LEU A 78 24.25 40.79 6.71
CA LEU A 78 25.50 40.12 6.33
C LEU A 78 25.86 39.04 7.35
N LEU A 79 25.70 39.32 8.64
CA LEU A 79 25.86 38.33 9.71
C LEU A 79 24.82 37.22 9.61
N PHE A 80 23.56 37.57 9.33
CA PHE A 80 22.49 36.59 9.11
C PHE A 80 22.83 35.66 7.94
N ALA A 81 23.25 36.21 6.80
CA ALA A 81 23.63 35.45 5.62
C ALA A 81 24.82 34.51 5.90
N CYS A 82 25.83 34.98 6.66
CA CYS A 82 26.95 34.14 7.08
C CYS A 82 26.50 32.95 7.93
N HIS A 83 25.63 33.16 8.93
CA HIS A 83 25.11 32.06 9.75
C HIS A 83 24.21 31.11 8.95
N ALA A 84 23.34 31.63 8.07
CA ALA A 84 22.49 30.79 7.22
C ALA A 84 23.33 29.93 6.25
N ALA A 85 24.40 30.50 5.68
CA ALA A 85 25.33 29.77 4.83
C ALA A 85 26.10 28.71 5.62
N ASN A 86 26.61 29.05 6.82
CA ASN A 86 27.29 28.09 7.66
C ASN A 86 26.36 26.95 8.10
N GLU A 87 25.14 27.26 8.54
CA GLU A 87 24.11 26.28 8.89
C GLU A 87 23.87 25.30 7.75
N THR A 88 23.69 25.82 6.53
CA THR A 88 23.45 24.98 5.34
C THR A 88 24.60 24.01 5.07
N VAL A 89 25.83 24.51 5.11
CA VAL A 89 27.04 23.70 4.85
C VAL A 89 27.28 22.68 5.96
N GLN A 90 27.06 23.05 7.23
CA GLN A 90 27.26 22.16 8.36
C GLN A 90 26.17 21.08 8.43
N LEU A 91 24.91 21.41 8.14
CA LEU A 91 23.84 20.42 7.99
C LEU A 91 24.13 19.42 6.86
N TYR A 92 24.71 19.89 5.76
CA TYR A 92 25.16 19.00 4.67
C TYR A 92 26.30 18.07 5.12
N ASN A 93 27.33 18.58 5.80
CA ASN A 93 28.41 17.73 6.34
C ASN A 93 27.91 16.77 7.42
N LEU A 94 26.97 17.19 8.27
CA LEU A 94 26.35 16.32 9.27
C LEU A 94 25.54 15.21 8.59
N GLN A 95 24.82 15.53 7.52
CA GLN A 95 24.12 14.54 6.70
C GLN A 95 25.11 13.55 6.05
N ARG A 96 26.25 14.03 5.52
CA ARG A 96 27.30 13.17 4.94
C ARG A 96 27.88 12.22 5.98
N TRP A 97 28.25 12.74 7.15
CA TRP A 97 28.72 11.92 8.26
C TRP A 97 27.66 10.90 8.68
N GLN A 98 26.39 11.30 8.81
CA GLN A 98 25.30 10.37 9.14
C GLN A 98 25.13 9.27 8.09
N ARG A 99 25.31 9.56 6.80
CA ARG A 99 25.28 8.55 5.72
C ARG A 99 26.48 7.61 5.78
N HIS A 100 27.66 8.13 6.13
CA HIS A 100 28.86 7.32 6.30
C HIS A 100 28.81 6.44 7.56
N ALA A 101 28.36 6.99 8.69
CA ALA A 101 28.14 6.24 9.93
C ALA A 101 27.06 5.15 9.78
N LYS A 102 26.16 5.34 8.82
CA LYS A 102 25.21 4.34 8.31
C LYS A 102 25.73 3.62 7.05
N GLY A 103 27.03 3.38 6.96
CA GLY A 103 27.64 2.40 6.06
C GLY A 103 27.41 2.55 4.55
N TRP A 104 27.11 3.73 4.00
CA TRP A 104 26.91 3.95 2.55
C TRP A 104 28.19 3.77 1.68
N SER A 105 29.27 3.18 2.20
CA SER A 105 30.49 2.90 1.42
C SER A 105 30.31 1.64 0.56
N VAL A 106 30.53 1.79 -0.76
CA VAL A 106 30.42 0.72 -1.78
C VAL A 106 31.78 0.04 -2.05
N SER A 107 32.88 0.51 -1.48
CA SER A 107 34.20 -0.07 -1.75
C SER A 107 34.62 -1.05 -0.66
N ASP A 108 34.94 -2.26 -1.12
CA ASP A 108 35.68 -3.34 -0.44
C ASP A 108 34.88 -4.22 0.53
N ARG A 109 34.20 -5.26 -0.01
CA ARG A 109 33.48 -6.28 0.78
C ARG A 109 33.72 -7.72 0.30
N GLU A 110 34.98 -8.09 0.08
CA GLU A 110 35.36 -9.49 -0.09
C GLU A 110 35.85 -10.18 1.20
N ALA A 111 35.80 -9.51 2.36
CA ALA A 111 36.29 -10.08 3.62
C ALA A 111 35.25 -9.93 4.73
N ASP A 112 34.41 -10.95 4.90
CA ASP A 112 33.80 -11.43 6.16
C ASP A 112 32.47 -12.16 5.86
N THR A 113 32.58 -13.30 5.18
CA THR A 113 31.43 -14.14 4.81
C THR A 113 30.98 -15.09 5.92
N HIS A 114 31.68 -15.12 7.06
CA HIS A 114 31.49 -16.11 8.12
C HIS A 114 31.01 -15.43 9.43
N THR A 115 30.06 -16.05 10.11
CA THR A 115 29.56 -15.63 11.43
C THR A 115 30.59 -15.94 12.52
N PRO A 116 30.45 -15.40 13.76
CA PRO A 116 31.30 -15.76 14.90
C PRO A 116 31.34 -17.27 15.22
N SER A 117 30.36 -18.04 14.73
CA SER A 117 30.30 -19.50 14.84
C SER A 117 31.03 -20.25 13.71
N GLY A 118 31.66 -19.55 12.75
CA GLY A 118 32.42 -20.12 11.64
C GLY A 118 31.57 -20.62 10.46
N LEU A 119 30.24 -20.44 10.49
CA LEU A 119 29.34 -20.79 9.38
C LEU A 119 29.15 -19.58 8.45
N PRO A 120 28.84 -19.79 7.15
CA PRO A 120 28.48 -18.68 6.29
C PRO A 120 27.20 -18.01 6.77
N ARG A 121 27.06 -16.71 6.47
CA ARG A 121 25.82 -15.97 6.72
C ARG A 121 24.66 -16.56 5.92
N THR A 122 23.46 -16.60 6.50
CA THR A 122 22.23 -16.99 5.80
C THR A 122 21.92 -15.95 4.72
N ARG A 123 21.82 -16.38 3.46
CA ARG A 123 21.46 -15.52 2.33
C ARG A 123 19.93 -15.36 2.28
N ILE A 124 19.47 -14.16 2.58
CA ILE A 124 18.06 -13.77 2.50
C ILE A 124 17.86 -12.97 1.22
N VAL A 125 17.16 -13.55 0.25
CA VAL A 125 16.84 -12.85 -1.01
C VAL A 125 15.41 -12.33 -0.95
N VAL A 126 15.23 -11.02 -1.13
CA VAL A 126 13.92 -10.35 -1.12
C VAL A 126 13.53 -9.94 -2.53
N LEU A 127 12.40 -10.44 -3.03
CA LEU A 127 11.87 -10.09 -4.35
C LEU A 127 10.86 -8.97 -4.24
N GLY A 128 11.09 -7.89 -4.98
CA GLY A 128 10.20 -6.75 -5.07
C GLY A 128 10.64 -5.55 -4.22
N SER A 129 10.13 -4.37 -4.58
CA SER A 129 10.38 -3.08 -3.92
C SER A 129 9.08 -2.36 -3.55
N GLY A 130 8.03 -3.13 -3.24
CA GLY A 130 6.72 -2.64 -2.86
C GLY A 130 6.53 -2.50 -1.34
N TRP A 131 5.28 -2.35 -0.90
CA TRP A 131 4.89 -2.21 0.50
C TRP A 131 5.41 -3.35 1.39
N GLY A 132 5.24 -4.61 0.99
CA GLY A 132 5.70 -5.76 1.77
C GLY A 132 7.23 -5.76 1.95
N ALA A 133 7.97 -5.74 0.85
CA ALA A 133 9.43 -5.77 0.86
C ALA A 133 10.06 -4.61 1.66
N ILE A 134 9.60 -3.37 1.43
CA ILE A 134 10.19 -2.20 2.07
C ILE A 134 9.78 -2.10 3.54
N SER A 135 8.55 -2.48 3.90
CA SER A 135 8.18 -2.58 5.31
C SER A 135 8.99 -3.65 6.05
N PHE A 136 9.23 -4.80 5.41
CA PHE A 136 10.08 -5.85 5.97
C PHE A 136 11.52 -5.37 6.20
N LEU A 137 12.19 -4.84 5.17
CA LEU A 137 13.57 -4.39 5.27
C LEU A 137 13.77 -3.28 6.30
N ARG A 138 12.83 -2.33 6.37
CA ARG A 138 12.89 -1.22 7.35
C ARG A 138 12.64 -1.67 8.78
N SER A 139 11.94 -2.78 8.98
CA SER A 139 11.64 -3.33 10.30
C SER A 139 12.60 -4.43 10.73
N LEU A 140 13.45 -4.91 9.83
CA LEU A 140 14.46 -5.93 10.13
C LEU A 140 15.46 -5.40 11.15
N ASP A 141 15.74 -6.19 12.19
CA ASP A 141 16.66 -5.76 13.25
C ASP A 141 18.08 -5.54 12.66
N PRO A 142 18.67 -4.34 12.82
CA PRO A 142 20.01 -4.06 12.31
C PRO A 142 21.09 -5.03 12.83
N LYS A 143 20.90 -5.64 14.00
CA LYS A 143 21.85 -6.64 14.52
C LYS A 143 21.90 -7.89 13.65
N LEU A 144 20.78 -8.30 13.06
CA LEU A 144 20.71 -9.47 12.19
C LEU A 144 21.50 -9.28 10.90
N THR A 145 21.59 -8.03 10.44
CA THR A 145 22.21 -7.68 9.16
C THR A 145 23.57 -7.01 9.32
N SER A 146 23.97 -6.60 10.53
CA SER A 146 25.28 -6.00 10.81
C SER A 146 26.47 -6.83 10.28
N ALA A 147 27.68 -6.27 10.24
CA ALA A 147 28.87 -7.00 9.76
C ALA A 147 29.08 -8.36 10.46
N VAL A 148 28.73 -8.46 11.74
CA VAL A 148 28.80 -9.70 12.54
C VAL A 148 27.46 -10.45 12.64
N GLY A 149 26.42 -9.95 11.98
CA GLY A 149 25.08 -10.51 11.99
C GLY A 149 24.95 -11.76 11.10
N PRO A 150 23.97 -12.63 11.38
CA PRO A 150 23.78 -13.87 10.63
C PRO A 150 23.26 -13.71 9.20
N TYR A 151 22.71 -12.56 8.78
CA TYR A 151 22.01 -12.44 7.50
C TYR A 151 22.78 -11.65 6.46
N ASP A 152 22.97 -12.21 5.28
CA ASP A 152 23.34 -11.47 4.07
C ASP A 152 22.06 -11.21 3.25
N VAL A 153 21.67 -9.94 3.11
CA VAL A 153 20.38 -9.56 2.51
C VAL A 153 20.60 -9.02 1.11
N THR A 154 19.95 -9.62 0.12
CA THR A 154 19.94 -9.12 -1.26
C THR A 154 18.50 -8.82 -1.68
N LEU A 155 18.20 -7.57 -2.04
CA LEU A 155 16.93 -7.22 -2.67
C LEU A 155 17.07 -7.27 -4.19
N VAL A 156 16.16 -7.97 -4.86
CA VAL A 156 16.06 -8.02 -6.32
C VAL A 156 14.73 -7.40 -6.76
N SER A 157 14.80 -6.35 -7.59
CA SER A 157 13.60 -5.74 -8.15
C SER A 157 13.94 -4.98 -9.44
N PRO A 158 13.10 -5.06 -10.49
CA PRO A 158 13.31 -4.27 -11.72
C PRO A 158 13.09 -2.76 -11.49
N ARG A 159 12.56 -2.39 -10.33
CA ARG A 159 12.25 -1.03 -9.94
C ARG A 159 13.13 -0.58 -8.77
N ASN A 160 13.97 0.42 -9.01
CA ASN A 160 14.93 0.95 -8.04
C ASN A 160 14.37 1.97 -7.06
N TYR A 161 13.04 2.08 -6.97
CA TYR A 161 12.34 2.91 -6.00
C TYR A 161 11.14 2.18 -5.40
N PHE A 162 10.86 2.49 -4.14
CA PHE A 162 9.55 2.30 -3.53
C PHE A 162 8.55 3.30 -4.12
N LEU A 163 7.31 2.86 -4.33
CA LEU A 163 6.21 3.70 -4.77
C LEU A 163 5.12 3.75 -3.69
N TYR A 164 4.80 4.96 -3.21
CA TYR A 164 3.67 5.21 -2.34
C TYR A 164 2.38 5.23 -3.17
N THR A 165 1.79 4.05 -3.36
CA THR A 165 0.64 3.84 -4.26
C THR A 165 -0.63 4.64 -3.92
N PRO A 166 -0.98 4.97 -2.65
CA PRO A 166 -2.21 5.72 -2.37
C PRO A 166 -2.27 7.13 -2.98
N LEU A 167 -1.12 7.76 -3.25
CA LEU A 167 -1.05 9.08 -3.90
C LEU A 167 -0.78 9.00 -5.41
N LEU A 168 -0.75 7.81 -6.00
CA LEU A 168 -0.53 7.65 -7.44
C LEU A 168 -1.60 8.37 -8.30
N PRO A 169 -2.90 8.36 -7.96
CA PRO A 169 -3.90 9.16 -8.67
C PRO A 169 -3.64 10.67 -8.57
N SER A 170 -3.12 11.14 -7.43
CA SER A 170 -2.73 12.54 -7.25
C SER A 170 -1.49 12.91 -8.06
N ALA A 171 -0.57 11.97 -8.30
CA ALA A 171 0.59 12.19 -9.17
C ALA A 171 0.18 12.26 -10.66
N ALA A 172 -0.71 11.37 -11.09
CA ALA A 172 -1.24 11.37 -12.47
C ALA A 172 -1.98 12.66 -12.83
N THR A 173 -2.56 13.34 -11.83
CA THR A 173 -3.30 14.59 -12.03
C THR A 173 -2.49 15.85 -11.68
N GLY A 174 -1.22 15.73 -11.29
CA GLY A 174 -0.36 16.87 -10.95
C GLY A 174 -0.66 17.54 -9.61
N THR A 175 -1.43 16.90 -8.73
CA THR A 175 -1.65 17.39 -7.35
C THR A 175 -0.41 17.19 -6.47
N VAL A 176 0.34 16.11 -6.70
CA VAL A 176 1.68 15.88 -6.13
C VAL A 176 2.64 15.56 -7.26
N GLU A 177 3.93 15.83 -7.07
CA GLU A 177 4.92 15.44 -8.09
C GLU A 177 5.21 13.93 -8.03
N PRO A 178 5.40 13.26 -9.18
CA PRO A 178 5.87 11.87 -9.25
C PRO A 178 7.04 11.54 -8.32
N ARG A 179 8.01 12.45 -8.24
CA ARG A 179 9.22 12.31 -7.43
C ARG A 179 8.98 12.42 -5.91
N SER A 180 7.84 12.98 -5.51
CA SER A 180 7.50 13.21 -4.09
C SER A 180 6.90 11.97 -3.43
N ILE A 181 6.42 11.02 -4.22
CA ILE A 181 5.77 9.78 -3.75
C ILE A 181 6.63 8.54 -3.97
N VAL A 182 7.93 8.72 -4.25
CA VAL A 182 8.90 7.63 -4.44
C VAL A 182 10.11 7.78 -3.53
N ASP A 183 10.72 6.68 -3.13
CA ASP A 183 11.98 6.68 -2.39
C ASP A 183 12.95 5.65 -2.96
N PRO A 184 14.24 5.98 -3.16
CA PRO A 184 15.19 5.04 -3.75
C PRO A 184 15.35 3.80 -2.85
N VAL A 185 15.26 2.61 -3.43
CA VAL A 185 15.34 1.33 -2.69
C VAL A 185 16.63 1.21 -1.86
N ARG A 186 17.74 1.76 -2.36
CA ARG A 186 19.04 1.75 -1.68
C ARG A 186 19.03 2.46 -0.31
N SER A 187 18.08 3.36 -0.05
CA SER A 187 17.94 4.03 1.26
C SER A 187 17.29 3.13 2.33
N HIS A 188 16.77 1.96 1.94
CA HIS A 188 16.01 1.05 2.80
C HIS A 188 16.66 -0.32 2.97
N ILE A 189 17.76 -0.57 2.26
CA ILE A 189 18.52 -1.82 2.40
C ILE A 189 19.50 -1.62 3.57
N PRO A 190 19.72 -2.66 4.41
CA PRO A 190 20.75 -2.62 5.42
C PRO A 190 22.12 -2.27 4.82
N ASP A 191 22.99 -1.63 5.60
CA ASP A 191 24.28 -1.15 5.09
C ASP A 191 25.09 -2.25 4.41
N THR A 192 25.08 -3.46 4.99
CA THR A 192 25.73 -4.69 4.50
C THR A 192 25.02 -5.35 3.31
N GLY A 193 23.76 -5.00 3.05
CA GLY A 193 22.92 -5.64 2.06
C GLY A 193 23.15 -5.14 0.64
N ASN A 194 22.63 -5.90 -0.32
CA ASN A 194 22.83 -5.68 -1.75
C ASN A 194 21.51 -5.33 -2.46
N TYR A 195 21.59 -4.51 -3.51
CA TYR A 195 20.49 -4.25 -4.42
C TYR A 195 20.85 -4.67 -5.84
N LEU A 196 20.05 -5.56 -6.41
CA LEU A 196 20.12 -5.92 -7.82
C LEU A 196 18.90 -5.37 -8.54
N GLU A 197 19.14 -4.44 -9.46
CA GLU A 197 18.10 -3.94 -10.36
C GLU A 197 17.87 -4.99 -11.44
N ALA A 198 17.00 -5.98 -11.19
CA ALA A 198 16.69 -7.05 -12.12
C ALA A 198 15.29 -7.63 -11.83
N GLU A 199 14.69 -8.25 -12.85
CA GLU A 199 13.46 -9.02 -12.71
C GLU A 199 13.81 -10.48 -12.40
N CYS A 200 13.16 -11.08 -11.40
CA CYS A 200 13.23 -12.51 -11.19
C CYS A 200 12.28 -13.21 -12.17
N VAL A 201 12.81 -14.08 -13.02
CA VAL A 201 12.05 -14.74 -14.11
C VAL A 201 11.72 -16.19 -13.81
N ASP A 202 12.48 -16.80 -12.89
CA ASP A 202 12.31 -18.19 -12.46
C ASP A 202 12.87 -18.44 -11.05
N VAL A 203 12.33 -19.45 -10.36
CA VAL A 203 12.74 -19.85 -9.00
C VAL A 203 12.95 -21.36 -8.98
N ASP A 204 14.13 -21.80 -8.56
CA ASP A 204 14.43 -23.20 -8.25
C ASP A 204 14.35 -23.41 -6.72
N PRO A 205 13.23 -23.95 -6.20
CA PRO A 205 13.04 -24.19 -4.77
C PRO A 205 13.93 -25.32 -4.22
N VAL A 206 14.40 -26.24 -5.07
CA VAL A 206 15.21 -27.40 -4.67
C VAL A 206 16.69 -27.03 -4.65
N GLY A 207 17.20 -26.47 -5.75
CA GLY A 207 18.57 -25.95 -5.85
C GLY A 207 18.80 -24.63 -5.11
N LYS A 208 17.73 -24.01 -4.60
CA LYS A 208 17.72 -22.75 -3.85
C LYS A 208 18.43 -21.62 -4.59
N SER A 209 18.00 -21.39 -5.82
CA SER A 209 18.49 -20.29 -6.63
C SER A 209 17.34 -19.63 -7.40
N ILE A 210 17.47 -18.33 -7.65
CA ILE A 210 16.58 -17.59 -8.55
C ILE A 210 17.32 -17.20 -9.81
N THR A 211 16.61 -17.21 -10.93
CA THR A 211 17.12 -16.70 -12.21
C THR A 211 16.63 -15.27 -12.37
N CYS A 212 17.57 -14.34 -12.54
CA CYS A 212 17.30 -12.91 -12.66
C CYS A 212 17.71 -12.39 -14.04
N ARG A 213 16.99 -11.39 -14.54
CA ARG A 213 17.24 -10.77 -15.84
C ARG A 213 17.19 -9.24 -15.75
N TYR A 214 18.19 -8.58 -16.34
CA TYR A 214 18.17 -7.11 -16.48
C TYR A 214 17.41 -6.71 -17.75
N ASN A 215 16.25 -6.07 -17.60
CA ASN A 215 15.33 -5.81 -18.72
C ASN A 215 15.33 -4.36 -19.23
N LYS A 216 16.25 -3.51 -18.75
CA LYS A 216 16.30 -2.09 -19.18
C LYS A 216 17.37 -1.86 -20.25
N PRO A 217 17.11 -0.97 -21.23
CA PRO A 217 18.13 -0.57 -22.19
C PRO A 217 19.20 0.27 -21.49
N PHE A 218 20.48 -0.08 -21.69
CA PHE A 218 21.59 0.75 -21.24
C PHE A 218 21.89 1.80 -22.31
N ARG A 219 21.52 3.07 -22.06
CA ARG A 219 21.70 4.16 -23.04
C ARG A 219 23.19 4.30 -23.41
N GLY A 220 23.48 4.24 -24.71
CA GLY A 220 24.82 4.45 -25.26
C GLY A 220 25.71 3.21 -25.26
N HIS A 221 25.21 2.03 -24.90
CA HIS A 221 25.90 0.75 -25.10
C HIS A 221 25.06 -0.20 -25.96
N SER A 222 25.72 -1.21 -26.55
CA SER A 222 25.05 -2.34 -27.18
C SER A 222 24.10 -3.02 -26.18
N ASN A 223 23.10 -3.74 -26.68
CA ASN A 223 22.18 -4.55 -25.86
C ASN A 223 22.87 -5.75 -25.16
N GLU A 224 24.19 -5.71 -24.97
CA GLU A 224 24.99 -6.79 -24.36
C GLU A 224 24.59 -7.06 -22.90
N PHE A 225 24.17 -6.02 -22.17
CA PHE A 225 23.74 -6.14 -20.78
C PHE A 225 22.24 -6.39 -20.61
N THR A 226 21.43 -6.05 -21.63
CA THR A 226 19.97 -6.19 -21.58
C THR A 226 19.57 -7.61 -21.98
N GLY A 227 18.73 -8.25 -21.17
CA GLY A 227 18.27 -9.62 -21.39
C GLY A 227 19.22 -10.71 -20.87
N ARG A 228 20.40 -10.34 -20.35
CA ARG A 228 21.32 -11.30 -19.74
C ARG A 228 20.72 -11.89 -18.47
N GLU A 229 20.69 -13.22 -18.41
CA GLU A 229 20.28 -13.96 -17.23
C GLU A 229 21.47 -14.30 -16.34
N PHE A 230 21.22 -14.32 -15.03
CA PHE A 230 22.18 -14.72 -14.02
C PHE A 230 21.47 -15.32 -12.82
N ASN A 231 22.16 -16.21 -12.12
CA ASN A 231 21.61 -16.92 -10.97
C ASN A 231 22.02 -16.23 -9.68
N VAL A 232 21.08 -16.09 -8.77
CA VAL A 232 21.32 -15.60 -7.41
C VAL A 232 20.93 -16.72 -6.44
N PRO A 233 21.88 -17.29 -5.68
CA PRO A 233 21.57 -18.33 -4.73
C PRO A 233 20.96 -17.74 -3.45
N TYR A 234 20.11 -18.49 -2.77
CA TYR A 234 19.48 -18.07 -1.52
C TYR A 234 19.45 -19.23 -0.51
N ASP A 235 19.28 -18.90 0.76
CA ASP A 235 18.95 -19.87 1.80
C ASP A 235 17.49 -19.69 2.26
N VAL A 236 17.02 -18.44 2.25
CA VAL A 236 15.61 -18.05 2.43
C VAL A 236 15.22 -17.07 1.33
N LEU A 237 14.09 -17.34 0.66
CA LEU A 237 13.51 -16.46 -0.35
C LEU A 237 12.27 -15.76 0.21
N VAL A 238 12.19 -14.44 0.08
CA VAL A 238 11.05 -13.62 0.50
C VAL A 238 10.37 -13.05 -0.74
N VAL A 239 9.20 -13.57 -1.09
CA VAL A 239 8.42 -13.19 -2.28
C VAL A 239 7.45 -12.05 -1.94
N ALA A 240 7.74 -10.85 -2.44
CA ALA A 240 6.92 -9.65 -2.26
C ALA A 240 6.76 -8.84 -3.56
N VAL A 241 6.63 -9.57 -4.68
CA VAL A 241 6.48 -8.99 -6.04
C VAL A 241 5.10 -8.35 -6.29
N GLY A 242 4.13 -8.60 -5.42
CA GLY A 242 2.78 -8.07 -5.51
C GLY A 242 1.94 -8.76 -6.59
N SER A 243 1.04 -7.99 -7.20
CA SER A 243 0.07 -8.42 -8.22
C SER A 243 0.21 -7.59 -9.50
N VAL A 244 -0.32 -8.10 -10.60
CA VAL A 244 -0.41 -7.37 -11.87
C VAL A 244 -1.87 -7.02 -12.19
N THR A 245 -2.08 -6.04 -13.06
CA THR A 245 -3.43 -5.63 -13.49
C THR A 245 -4.14 -6.78 -14.19
N ASN A 246 -5.43 -6.96 -13.90
CA ASN A 246 -6.27 -7.91 -14.62
C ASN A 246 -7.15 -7.19 -15.63
N THR A 247 -6.97 -7.51 -16.91
CA THR A 247 -7.83 -7.05 -18.00
C THR A 247 -9.06 -7.92 -18.18
N PHE A 248 -9.13 -9.06 -17.45
CA PHE A 248 -10.17 -10.09 -17.60
C PHE A 248 -10.30 -10.61 -19.03
N ASN A 249 -9.23 -10.51 -19.82
CA ASN A 249 -9.19 -10.80 -21.25
C ASN A 249 -10.23 -10.01 -22.06
N VAL A 250 -10.67 -8.85 -21.57
CA VAL A 250 -11.54 -7.93 -22.30
C VAL A 250 -10.75 -7.37 -23.50
N PRO A 251 -11.20 -7.60 -24.75
CA PRO A 251 -10.47 -7.16 -25.93
C PRO A 251 -10.30 -5.65 -25.96
N GLY A 252 -9.11 -5.19 -26.36
CA GLY A 252 -8.80 -3.78 -26.55
C GLY A 252 -8.40 -3.00 -25.30
N VAL A 253 -8.44 -3.60 -24.10
CA VAL A 253 -8.06 -2.92 -22.85
C VAL A 253 -6.57 -2.58 -22.83
N GLU A 254 -5.70 -3.49 -23.24
CA GLU A 254 -4.24 -3.28 -23.22
C GLU A 254 -3.80 -2.22 -24.25
N GLU A 255 -4.53 -2.12 -25.36
CA GLU A 255 -4.23 -1.23 -26.49
C GLU A 255 -4.79 0.17 -26.30
N ASN A 256 -5.98 0.29 -25.68
CA ASN A 256 -6.74 1.55 -25.67
C ASN A 256 -6.88 2.20 -24.28
N CYS A 257 -6.50 1.51 -23.20
CA CYS A 257 -6.61 2.06 -21.83
C CYS A 257 -5.24 2.25 -21.16
N PHE A 258 -5.19 3.23 -20.27
CA PHE A 258 -4.06 3.46 -19.38
C PHE A 258 -4.26 2.72 -18.06
N PHE A 259 -3.20 2.11 -17.54
CA PHE A 259 -3.20 1.49 -16.22
C PHE A 259 -2.64 2.43 -15.17
N LEU A 260 -3.27 2.47 -13.99
CA LEU A 260 -2.83 3.28 -12.85
C LEU A 260 -2.27 2.39 -11.74
N LYS A 261 -1.20 1.65 -12.05
CA LYS A 261 -0.54 0.70 -11.13
C LYS A 261 0.88 1.10 -10.75
N ASP A 262 1.59 1.79 -11.66
CA ASP A 262 2.97 2.22 -11.49
C ASP A 262 3.18 3.67 -11.96
N MET A 263 4.44 4.11 -11.91
CA MET A 263 4.81 5.49 -12.25
C MET A 263 4.85 5.73 -13.75
N GLU A 264 5.19 4.73 -14.56
CA GLU A 264 5.13 4.86 -16.03
C GLU A 264 3.69 5.11 -16.48
N GLY A 265 2.73 4.32 -15.98
CA GLY A 265 1.31 4.49 -16.28
C GLY A 265 0.76 5.85 -15.83
N ALA A 266 1.13 6.31 -14.62
CA ALA A 266 0.70 7.63 -14.14
C ALA A 266 1.24 8.79 -14.99
N LYS A 267 2.50 8.71 -15.45
CA LYS A 267 3.09 9.72 -16.35
C LYS A 267 2.45 9.69 -17.74
N ALA A 268 2.28 8.49 -18.29
CA ALA A 268 1.66 8.30 -19.60
C ALA A 268 0.21 8.82 -19.60
N LEU A 269 -0.54 8.57 -18.52
CA LEU A 269 -1.89 9.12 -18.34
C LEU A 269 -1.88 10.66 -18.30
N ARG A 270 -0.96 11.26 -17.53
CA ARG A 270 -0.83 12.72 -17.46
C ARG A 270 -0.54 13.33 -18.82
N GLN A 271 0.43 12.77 -19.55
CA GLN A 271 0.78 13.20 -20.89
C GLN A 271 -0.42 13.10 -21.83
N ARG A 272 -1.15 11.97 -21.83
CA ARG A 272 -2.36 11.81 -22.64
C ARG A 272 -3.43 12.86 -22.31
N ILE A 273 -3.65 13.15 -21.04
CA ILE A 273 -4.61 14.18 -20.60
C ILE A 273 -4.21 15.55 -21.17
N ASN A 274 -2.91 15.89 -21.12
CA ASN A 274 -2.37 17.13 -21.68
C ASN A 274 -2.53 17.18 -23.20
N GLU A 275 -2.17 16.12 -23.92
CA GLU A 275 -2.37 16.01 -25.38
C GLU A 275 -3.84 16.23 -25.77
N CYS A 276 -4.79 15.65 -25.02
CA CYS A 276 -6.21 15.88 -25.26
C CYS A 276 -6.60 17.35 -25.11
N PHE A 277 -6.08 18.08 -24.12
CA PHE A 277 -6.32 19.51 -23.98
C PHE A 277 -5.70 20.31 -25.14
N GLU A 278 -4.43 20.08 -25.46
CA GLU A 278 -3.71 20.82 -26.49
C GLU A 278 -4.34 20.61 -27.87
N ILE A 279 -4.67 19.37 -28.24
CA ILE A 279 -5.34 19.05 -29.52
C ILE A 279 -6.74 19.67 -29.56
N SER A 280 -7.50 19.62 -28.46
CA SER A 280 -8.85 20.19 -28.40
C SER A 280 -8.88 21.71 -28.61
N ALA A 281 -7.79 22.40 -28.23
CA ALA A 281 -7.61 23.83 -28.35
C ALA A 281 -7.20 24.28 -29.76
N LEU A 282 -6.77 23.36 -30.64
CA LEU A 282 -6.38 23.69 -32.01
C LEU A 282 -7.59 24.20 -32.82
N PRO A 283 -7.40 25.23 -33.67
CA PRO A 283 -8.47 25.75 -34.54
C PRO A 283 -9.00 24.73 -35.55
N SER A 284 -8.18 23.74 -35.93
CA SER A 284 -8.52 22.70 -36.91
C SER A 284 -9.37 21.56 -36.34
N THR A 285 -9.56 21.50 -35.02
CA THR A 285 -10.29 20.41 -34.37
C THR A 285 -11.80 20.63 -34.47
N SER A 286 -12.52 19.66 -35.05
CA SER A 286 -13.97 19.76 -35.21
C SER A 286 -14.70 19.78 -33.86
N PRO A 287 -15.93 20.32 -33.78
CA PRO A 287 -16.72 20.32 -32.56
C PRO A 287 -16.97 18.91 -31.98
N GLU A 288 -17.20 17.92 -32.85
CA GLU A 288 -17.43 16.53 -32.47
C GLU A 288 -16.17 15.91 -31.85
N GLU A 289 -15.02 16.13 -32.49
CA GLU A 289 -13.74 15.61 -32.00
C GLU A 289 -13.31 16.31 -30.72
N ARG A 290 -13.53 17.63 -30.63
CA ARG A 290 -13.31 18.40 -29.40
C ARG A 290 -14.12 17.82 -28.25
N LYS A 291 -15.40 17.52 -28.47
CA LYS A 291 -16.28 16.90 -27.46
C LYS A 291 -15.79 15.51 -27.05
N ARG A 292 -15.34 14.69 -28.01
CA ARG A 292 -14.79 13.35 -27.75
C ARG A 292 -13.51 13.42 -26.92
N LEU A 293 -12.52 14.22 -27.34
CA LEU A 293 -11.25 14.42 -26.65
C LEU A 293 -11.48 14.93 -25.22
N LEU A 294 -12.40 15.87 -25.07
CA LEU A 294 -12.78 16.46 -23.79
C LEU A 294 -13.88 15.64 -23.10
N THR A 295 -13.70 14.34 -22.90
CA THR A 295 -14.64 13.52 -22.09
C THR A 295 -14.08 13.23 -20.68
N PHE A 296 -13.52 14.24 -19.97
CA PHE A 296 -13.00 14.13 -18.57
C PHE A 296 -12.94 15.41 -17.62
N VAL A 297 -13.77 16.48 -17.72
CA VAL A 297 -13.77 17.76 -16.91
C VAL A 297 -15.23 18.31 -16.81
N VAL A 298 -15.53 19.50 -16.29
CA VAL A 298 -16.87 19.82 -15.69
C VAL A 298 -17.78 20.83 -16.45
N ASP A 299 -17.33 21.64 -17.43
CA ASP A 299 -18.25 22.61 -18.13
C ASP A 299 -18.44 22.37 -19.66
N ILE A 300 -17.46 21.80 -20.36
CA ILE A 300 -17.57 21.34 -21.78
C ILE A 300 -17.36 19.82 -21.86
N VAL A 301 -16.97 19.24 -20.74
CA VAL A 301 -16.21 18.01 -20.67
C VAL A 301 -17.03 17.01 -19.81
N ARG A 302 -16.79 15.69 -19.86
CA ARG A 302 -17.63 14.69 -19.13
C ARG A 302 -16.85 13.55 -18.50
N VAL A 303 -16.64 13.51 -17.18
CA VAL A 303 -16.04 12.33 -16.51
C VAL A 303 -17.08 11.22 -16.36
N ARG A 304 -16.74 9.99 -16.76
CA ARG A 304 -17.56 8.80 -16.53
C ARG A 304 -16.84 7.78 -15.68
N LEU A 305 -17.53 7.26 -14.67
CA LEU A 305 -17.06 6.12 -13.87
C LEU A 305 -17.93 4.92 -14.20
N VAL A 306 -17.31 3.87 -14.74
CA VAL A 306 -17.98 2.60 -15.05
C VAL A 306 -17.61 1.60 -13.96
N ASP A 307 -18.61 0.97 -13.34
CA ASP A 307 -18.39 -0.08 -12.35
C ASP A 307 -19.42 -1.20 -12.56
N THR A 308 -19.00 -2.44 -12.30
CA THR A 308 -19.88 -3.61 -12.31
C THR A 308 -20.81 -3.64 -11.11
N HIS A 309 -20.43 -3.00 -10.00
CA HIS A 309 -21.29 -2.88 -8.82
C HIS A 309 -22.35 -1.80 -9.03
N ASP A 310 -23.45 -1.90 -8.29
CA ASP A 310 -24.54 -0.93 -8.28
C ASP A 310 -24.18 0.40 -7.60
N HIS A 311 -23.02 0.49 -6.95
CA HIS A 311 -22.53 1.68 -6.28
C HIS A 311 -21.00 1.77 -6.21
N VAL A 312 -20.50 3.01 -6.08
CA VAL A 312 -19.09 3.30 -5.84
C VAL A 312 -18.67 2.95 -4.41
N LEU A 313 -17.38 2.65 -4.22
CA LEU A 313 -16.80 2.33 -2.90
C LEU A 313 -17.52 1.15 -2.22
N SER A 314 -17.77 0.06 -2.96
CA SER A 314 -18.57 -1.09 -2.51
C SER A 314 -18.04 -1.83 -1.28
N THR A 315 -16.80 -1.58 -0.89
CA THR A 315 -16.20 -2.11 0.34
C THR A 315 -16.47 -1.27 1.58
N TYR A 316 -17.07 -0.09 1.43
CA TYR A 316 -17.36 0.86 2.52
C TYR A 316 -18.80 0.71 3.00
N ASP A 317 -19.09 1.26 4.18
CA ASP A 317 -20.48 1.43 4.64
C ASP A 317 -21.38 2.10 3.59
N ARG A 318 -22.64 1.64 3.52
CA ARG A 318 -23.60 2.11 2.50
C ARG A 318 -23.83 3.62 2.54
N GLN A 319 -23.77 4.25 3.72
CA GLN A 319 -23.93 5.70 3.84
C GLN A 319 -22.75 6.47 3.23
N ILE A 320 -21.56 5.88 3.21
CA ILE A 320 -20.38 6.44 2.56
C ILE A 320 -20.54 6.39 1.04
N ALA A 321 -20.97 5.23 0.52
CA ALA A 321 -21.22 5.05 -0.91
C ALA A 321 -22.28 6.04 -1.45
N ILE A 322 -23.39 6.21 -0.72
CA ILE A 322 -24.43 7.19 -1.06
C ILE A 322 -23.86 8.61 -1.09
N TYR A 323 -23.10 8.99 -0.05
CA TYR A 323 -22.50 10.32 0.00
C TYR A 323 -21.51 10.56 -1.14
N ALA A 324 -20.64 9.59 -1.44
CA ALA A 324 -19.69 9.68 -2.53
C ALA A 324 -20.41 9.83 -3.88
N THR A 325 -21.48 9.05 -4.10
CA THR A 325 -22.35 9.14 -5.28
C THR A 325 -22.91 10.56 -5.45
N GLU A 326 -23.51 11.13 -4.41
CA GLU A 326 -24.02 12.51 -4.45
C GLU A 326 -22.92 13.53 -4.74
N GLN A 327 -21.73 13.37 -4.16
CA GLN A 327 -20.61 14.28 -4.39
C GLN A 327 -20.07 14.20 -5.82
N PHE A 328 -20.01 13.01 -6.41
CA PHE A 328 -19.60 12.80 -7.79
C PHE A 328 -20.61 13.42 -8.76
N GLN A 329 -21.90 13.19 -8.56
CA GLN A 329 -22.96 13.80 -9.37
C GLN A 329 -22.94 15.33 -9.29
N ARG A 330 -22.74 15.91 -8.10
CA ARG A 330 -22.57 17.37 -7.91
C ARG A 330 -21.33 17.93 -8.62
N GLN A 331 -20.32 17.11 -8.85
CA GLN A 331 -19.11 17.48 -9.59
C GLN A 331 -19.24 17.22 -11.11
N GLY A 332 -20.43 16.83 -11.59
CA GLY A 332 -20.66 16.55 -13.01
C GLY A 332 -20.07 15.21 -13.48
N ILE A 333 -19.75 14.29 -12.56
CA ILE A 333 -19.27 12.94 -12.88
C ILE A 333 -20.49 12.05 -13.13
N GLU A 334 -20.58 11.49 -14.34
CA GLU A 334 -21.61 10.52 -14.73
C GLU A 334 -21.22 9.13 -14.24
N LEU A 335 -22.10 8.49 -13.47
CA LEU A 335 -21.87 7.14 -12.94
C LEU A 335 -22.63 6.13 -13.79
N VAL A 336 -21.89 5.19 -14.39
CA VAL A 336 -22.41 4.08 -15.20
C VAL A 336 -22.23 2.80 -14.37
N MET A 337 -23.10 2.63 -13.39
CA MET A 337 -23.04 1.53 -12.39
C MET A 337 -23.78 0.29 -12.91
N GLY A 338 -23.51 -0.87 -12.31
CA GLY A 338 -24.15 -2.14 -12.71
C GLY A 338 -23.80 -2.56 -14.14
N CYS A 339 -22.71 -2.02 -14.70
CA CYS A 339 -22.36 -2.19 -16.11
C CYS A 339 -21.07 -2.99 -16.25
N ARG A 340 -21.10 -4.06 -17.04
CA ARG A 340 -19.92 -4.85 -17.39
C ARG A 340 -19.31 -4.34 -18.68
N VAL A 341 -17.99 -4.13 -18.69
CA VAL A 341 -17.26 -3.81 -19.93
C VAL A 341 -17.06 -5.08 -20.76
N ASN A 342 -17.44 -5.04 -22.03
CA ASN A 342 -17.31 -6.16 -22.96
C ASN A 342 -16.09 -6.02 -23.88
N GLU A 343 -15.82 -4.82 -24.36
CA GLU A 343 -14.77 -4.51 -25.32
C GLU A 343 -14.40 -3.03 -25.24
N VAL A 344 -13.13 -2.70 -25.48
CA VAL A 344 -12.66 -1.32 -25.61
C VAL A 344 -12.16 -1.09 -27.03
N GLN A 345 -12.80 -0.18 -27.75
CA GLN A 345 -12.39 0.24 -29.09
C GLN A 345 -11.70 1.61 -29.03
N PRO A 346 -10.99 2.02 -30.09
CA PRO A 346 -10.43 3.37 -30.15
C PRO A 346 -11.52 4.44 -29.98
N GLY A 347 -11.50 5.12 -28.84
CA GLY A 347 -12.41 6.23 -28.51
C GLY A 347 -13.79 5.84 -27.98
N GLN A 348 -14.09 4.55 -27.76
CA GLN A 348 -15.34 4.13 -27.13
C GLN A 348 -15.22 2.80 -26.37
N VAL A 349 -15.97 2.64 -25.29
CA VAL A 349 -16.11 1.39 -24.55
C VAL A 349 -17.52 0.84 -24.71
N VAL A 350 -17.62 -0.47 -25.00
CA VAL A 350 -18.88 -1.18 -25.10
C VAL A 350 -19.18 -1.80 -23.74
N VAL A 351 -20.30 -1.40 -23.15
CA VAL A 351 -20.76 -1.89 -21.84
C VAL A 351 -22.11 -2.58 -21.95
N THR A 352 -22.34 -3.59 -21.12
CA THR A 352 -23.64 -4.23 -20.94
C THR A 352 -24.18 -3.89 -19.56
N ASP A 353 -25.37 -3.30 -19.51
CA ASP A 353 -26.11 -3.05 -18.28
C ASP A 353 -26.66 -4.38 -17.74
N ALA A 354 -26.23 -4.81 -16.56
CA ALA A 354 -26.55 -6.12 -16.02
C ALA A 354 -28.07 -6.31 -15.76
N PRO A 355 -28.77 -5.36 -15.11
CA PRO A 355 -30.23 -5.41 -14.97
C PRO A 355 -31.03 -5.55 -16.27
N THR A 356 -30.66 -4.82 -17.32
CA THR A 356 -31.46 -4.76 -18.57
C THR A 356 -30.92 -5.65 -19.68
N ASN A 357 -29.70 -6.18 -19.52
CA ASN A 357 -28.93 -6.88 -20.53
C ASN A 357 -28.79 -6.10 -21.85
N THR A 358 -28.84 -4.76 -21.80
CA THR A 358 -28.72 -3.90 -22.97
C THR A 358 -27.28 -3.43 -23.17
N LYS A 359 -26.82 -3.39 -24.42
CA LYS A 359 -25.50 -2.88 -24.78
C LYS A 359 -25.54 -1.38 -25.03
N LYS A 360 -24.59 -0.65 -24.45
CA LYS A 360 -24.40 0.80 -24.61
C LYS A 360 -22.96 1.08 -25.00
N ASN A 361 -22.78 2.01 -25.94
CA ASN A 361 -21.46 2.55 -26.26
C ASN A 361 -21.23 3.83 -25.46
N VAL A 362 -20.07 3.91 -24.83
CA VAL A 362 -19.64 5.07 -24.05
C VAL A 362 -18.37 5.62 -24.66
N GLU A 363 -18.48 6.78 -25.31
CA GLU A 363 -17.33 7.47 -25.92
C GLU A 363 -16.34 7.97 -24.86
N PHE A 364 -15.06 8.00 -25.22
CA PHE A 364 -13.99 8.57 -24.41
C PHE A 364 -12.89 9.23 -25.25
N GLY A 365 -12.23 10.24 -24.66
CA GLY A 365 -10.94 10.76 -25.12
C GLY A 365 -9.76 10.01 -24.49
N THR A 366 -9.92 9.63 -23.21
CA THR A 366 -8.93 8.89 -22.43
C THR A 366 -9.64 7.78 -21.64
N CYS A 367 -9.20 6.53 -21.77
CA CYS A 367 -9.68 5.40 -20.96
C CYS A 367 -8.67 5.07 -19.85
N ILE A 368 -9.14 4.89 -18.61
CA ILE A 368 -8.31 4.45 -17.48
C ILE A 368 -8.89 3.15 -16.93
N TRP A 369 -8.07 2.10 -16.88
CA TRP A 369 -8.46 0.81 -16.30
C TRP A 369 -7.87 0.65 -14.89
N THR A 370 -8.73 0.72 -13.88
CA THR A 370 -8.34 0.70 -12.46
C THR A 370 -8.93 -0.47 -11.67
N THR A 371 -9.49 -1.46 -12.36
CA THR A 371 -10.11 -2.64 -11.73
C THR A 371 -9.33 -3.91 -12.00
N GLY A 372 -9.45 -4.86 -11.06
CA GLY A 372 -8.91 -6.20 -11.22
C GLY A 372 -7.42 -6.32 -10.93
N ILE A 373 -7.10 -7.32 -10.12
CA ILE A 373 -5.72 -7.83 -9.96
C ILE A 373 -5.71 -9.31 -10.30
N LYS A 374 -4.59 -9.78 -10.83
CA LYS A 374 -4.32 -11.21 -11.05
C LYS A 374 -2.94 -11.57 -10.50
N MET A 375 -2.74 -12.87 -10.36
CA MET A 375 -1.48 -13.45 -9.89
C MET A 375 -0.31 -12.98 -10.75
N HIS A 376 0.81 -12.62 -10.12
CA HIS A 376 2.03 -12.27 -10.83
C HIS A 376 2.57 -13.49 -11.60
N PRO A 377 3.06 -13.37 -12.86
CA PRO A 377 3.52 -14.51 -13.65
C PRO A 377 4.59 -15.38 -12.96
N LEU A 378 5.59 -14.76 -12.33
CA LEU A 378 6.60 -15.45 -11.51
C LEU A 378 5.95 -16.32 -10.42
N VAL A 379 4.94 -15.77 -9.73
CA VAL A 379 4.23 -16.47 -8.66
C VAL A 379 3.45 -17.66 -9.23
N GLY A 380 2.81 -17.50 -10.39
CA GLY A 380 2.12 -18.60 -11.08
C GLY A 380 3.06 -19.72 -11.54
N LYS A 381 4.29 -19.39 -11.96
CA LYS A 381 5.31 -20.40 -12.24
C LYS A 381 5.73 -21.14 -10.98
N LEU A 382 6.02 -20.39 -9.90
CA LEU A 382 6.40 -20.97 -8.61
C LEU A 382 5.30 -21.89 -8.05
N ALA A 383 4.03 -21.49 -8.13
CA ALA A 383 2.92 -22.32 -7.66
C ALA A 383 2.85 -23.68 -8.39
N LYS A 384 3.15 -23.71 -9.70
CA LYS A 384 3.09 -24.92 -10.53
C LYS A 384 4.23 -25.92 -10.27
N ILE A 385 5.39 -25.46 -9.80
CA ILE A 385 6.55 -26.33 -9.53
C ILE A 385 6.53 -26.91 -8.11
N LEU A 386 5.69 -26.37 -7.23
CA LEU A 386 5.51 -26.87 -5.88
C LEU A 386 4.66 -28.15 -5.86
N PRO A 387 4.73 -28.97 -4.79
CA PRO A 387 4.00 -30.23 -4.71
C PRO A 387 2.50 -30.06 -5.02
N GLN A 388 1.93 -31.04 -5.74
CA GLN A 388 0.51 -31.02 -6.10
C GLN A 388 -0.38 -30.88 -4.86
N GLY A 389 -1.39 -30.01 -4.92
CA GLY A 389 -2.29 -29.70 -3.80
C GLY A 389 -1.72 -28.70 -2.77
N ALA A 390 -0.43 -28.34 -2.85
CA ALA A 390 0.14 -27.34 -1.94
C ALA A 390 -0.27 -25.90 -2.27
N GLN A 391 -0.60 -25.64 -3.54
CA GLN A 391 -0.89 -24.30 -4.07
C GLN A 391 -2.11 -24.35 -5.00
N GLU A 392 -3.30 -24.11 -4.45
CA GLU A 392 -4.57 -24.16 -5.19
C GLU A 392 -5.19 -22.77 -5.41
N HIS A 393 -4.68 -21.75 -4.71
CA HIS A 393 -5.28 -20.41 -4.74
C HIS A 393 -4.92 -19.68 -6.04
N TRP A 394 -5.94 -19.20 -6.76
CA TRP A 394 -5.79 -18.69 -8.12
C TRP A 394 -5.21 -17.27 -8.22
N LYS A 395 -5.22 -16.47 -7.14
CA LYS A 395 -4.70 -15.08 -7.15
C LYS A 395 -3.29 -14.92 -6.59
N SER A 396 -2.82 -15.84 -5.74
CA SER A 396 -1.61 -15.65 -4.92
C SER A 396 -1.14 -16.96 -4.30
N LEU A 397 0.09 -17.00 -3.76
CA LEU A 397 0.61 -18.15 -3.02
C LEU A 397 -0.13 -18.31 -1.70
N LYS A 398 -0.48 -19.55 -1.35
CA LYS A 398 -0.98 -19.90 -0.04
C LYS A 398 0.18 -20.05 0.95
N THR A 399 0.14 -19.31 2.05
CA THR A 399 1.09 -19.42 3.15
C THR A 399 0.43 -20.01 4.39
N ASP A 400 1.22 -20.51 5.34
CA ASP A 400 0.77 -20.70 6.71
C ASP A 400 0.58 -19.35 7.44
N GLN A 401 0.17 -19.41 8.70
CA GLN A 401 0.00 -18.27 9.60
C GLN A 401 1.31 -17.52 9.93
N PHE A 402 2.47 -18.08 9.58
CA PHE A 402 3.80 -17.50 9.77
C PHE A 402 4.38 -16.93 8.47
N LEU A 403 3.55 -16.85 7.41
CA LEU A 403 3.91 -16.38 6.08
C LEU A 403 4.89 -17.30 5.33
N GLN A 404 5.02 -18.56 5.75
CA GLN A 404 5.78 -19.60 5.03
C GLN A 404 4.94 -20.19 3.91
N VAL A 405 5.48 -20.25 2.70
CA VAL A 405 4.78 -20.80 1.53
C VAL A 405 4.57 -22.30 1.72
N GLN A 406 3.33 -22.75 1.53
CA GLN A 406 2.99 -24.17 1.66
C GLN A 406 3.71 -24.99 0.57
N GLY A 407 4.27 -26.13 0.96
CA GLY A 407 5.02 -27.01 0.05
C GLY A 407 6.52 -26.69 -0.09
N THR A 408 7.07 -25.73 0.65
CA THR A 408 8.49 -25.33 0.54
C THR A 408 9.34 -25.67 1.76
N GLY A 409 8.78 -26.35 2.77
CA GLY A 409 9.50 -26.67 4.01
C GLY A 409 10.03 -25.45 4.79
N GLY A 410 9.41 -24.28 4.62
CA GLY A 410 9.77 -23.04 5.32
C GLY A 410 10.91 -22.21 4.72
N THR A 411 11.50 -22.63 3.59
CA THR A 411 12.60 -21.86 2.96
C THR A 411 12.13 -20.71 2.07
N ILE A 412 10.84 -20.66 1.74
CA ILE A 412 10.24 -19.57 0.97
C ILE A 412 9.13 -18.94 1.82
N LEU A 413 9.19 -17.63 1.92
CA LEU A 413 8.24 -16.77 2.63
C LEU A 413 7.53 -15.89 1.59
N ALA A 414 6.27 -15.53 1.80
CA ALA A 414 5.56 -14.66 0.87
C ALA A 414 4.62 -13.67 1.58
N MET A 415 4.46 -12.47 1.02
CA MET A 415 3.65 -11.40 1.62
C MET A 415 3.11 -10.41 0.58
N GLY A 416 2.18 -9.56 1.03
CA GLY A 416 1.44 -8.62 0.21
C GLY A 416 0.54 -9.33 -0.79
N ASP A 417 0.21 -8.66 -1.90
CA ASP A 417 -0.67 -9.23 -2.93
C ASP A 417 -0.14 -10.51 -3.59
N ALA A 418 1.13 -10.86 -3.40
CA ALA A 418 1.71 -12.11 -3.89
C ALA A 418 1.31 -13.33 -3.05
N ALA A 419 0.73 -13.12 -1.87
CA ALA A 419 0.39 -14.17 -0.91
C ALA A 419 -1.03 -14.03 -0.35
N THR A 420 -1.59 -15.15 0.09
CA THR A 420 -2.75 -15.21 0.97
C THR A 420 -2.41 -16.10 2.16
N VAL A 421 -2.83 -15.69 3.35
CA VAL A 421 -2.59 -16.45 4.58
C VAL A 421 -3.70 -17.49 4.71
N ALA A 422 -3.33 -18.77 4.75
CA ALA A 422 -4.26 -19.81 5.16
C ALA A 422 -4.66 -19.53 6.60
N GLN A 423 -5.93 -19.16 6.79
CA GLN A 423 -6.49 -19.01 8.12
C GLN A 423 -6.76 -20.41 8.68
N ASP A 424 -6.48 -20.58 9.97
CA ASP A 424 -6.92 -21.77 10.66
C ASP A 424 -8.45 -21.74 10.77
N THR A 425 -9.09 -22.77 10.22
CA THR A 425 -10.54 -22.84 10.09
C THR A 425 -11.15 -23.44 11.35
N ALA A 426 -12.31 -22.94 11.78
CA ALA A 426 -13.10 -23.57 12.83
C ALA A 426 -13.43 -25.03 12.48
N LEU A 427 -13.56 -25.36 11.19
CA LEU A 427 -13.72 -26.73 10.73
C LEU A 427 -12.57 -27.66 11.15
N ASN A 428 -11.32 -27.19 11.16
CA ASN A 428 -10.16 -27.98 11.64
C ASN A 428 -10.29 -28.33 13.13
N HIS A 429 -11.00 -27.51 13.88
CA HIS A 429 -11.26 -27.68 15.30
C HIS A 429 -12.66 -28.20 15.59
N ALA A 430 -13.42 -28.66 14.58
CA ALA A 430 -14.83 -28.98 14.74
C ALA A 430 -15.07 -30.01 15.86
N GLU A 431 -14.23 -31.03 15.97
CA GLU A 431 -14.36 -32.06 17.01
C GLU A 431 -14.10 -31.51 18.42
N GLN A 432 -13.08 -30.66 18.57
CA GLN A 432 -12.76 -30.00 19.84
C GLN A 432 -13.83 -28.98 20.24
N LEU A 433 -14.33 -28.22 19.26
CA LEU A 433 -15.39 -27.24 19.46
C LEU A 433 -16.71 -27.93 19.81
N PHE A 434 -17.03 -29.02 19.11
CA PHE A 434 -18.22 -29.82 19.39
C PHE A 434 -18.19 -30.39 20.81
N ALA A 435 -17.09 -31.03 21.21
CA ALA A 435 -16.92 -31.53 22.57
C ALA A 435 -16.93 -30.44 23.65
N GLN A 436 -16.59 -29.19 23.31
CA GLN A 436 -16.70 -28.05 24.23
C GLN A 436 -18.12 -27.48 24.31
N GLY A 437 -18.92 -27.66 23.26
CA GLY A 437 -20.29 -27.18 23.16
C GLY A 437 -21.32 -28.15 23.73
N ASP A 438 -21.06 -29.45 23.62
CA ASP A 438 -21.91 -30.54 24.15
C ASP A 438 -21.71 -30.63 25.66
N THR A 439 -22.42 -29.76 26.39
CA THR A 439 -22.23 -29.59 27.83
C THR A 439 -22.97 -30.63 28.66
N ASN A 440 -24.02 -31.21 28.09
CA ASN A 440 -24.83 -32.25 28.71
C ASN A 440 -24.35 -33.67 28.34
N GLY A 441 -23.46 -33.81 27.35
CA GLY A 441 -22.83 -35.07 26.95
C GLY A 441 -23.77 -36.00 26.19
N ASP A 442 -24.81 -35.48 25.54
CA ASP A 442 -25.82 -36.26 24.83
C ASP A 442 -25.42 -36.59 23.38
N GLY A 443 -24.26 -36.09 22.92
CA GLY A 443 -23.71 -36.35 21.59
C GLY A 443 -24.32 -35.48 20.49
N VAL A 444 -25.14 -34.49 20.84
CA VAL A 444 -25.74 -33.52 19.93
C VAL A 444 -25.62 -32.09 20.49
N LEU A 445 -25.58 -31.08 19.62
CA LEU A 445 -25.60 -29.68 20.05
C LEU A 445 -27.00 -29.10 19.86
N ASN A 446 -27.64 -28.65 20.93
CA ASN A 446 -28.88 -27.89 20.82
C ASN A 446 -28.61 -26.41 20.44
N CYS A 447 -29.66 -25.65 20.08
CA CYS A 447 -29.51 -24.26 19.63
C CYS A 447 -28.78 -23.35 20.65
N GLU A 448 -29.01 -23.53 21.94
CA GLU A 448 -28.40 -22.71 23.00
C GLU A 448 -26.92 -23.03 23.18
N GLU A 449 -26.57 -24.31 23.13
CA GLU A 449 -25.18 -24.80 23.13
C GLU A 449 -24.41 -24.30 21.92
N VAL A 450 -25.00 -24.37 20.72
CA VAL A 450 -24.35 -23.83 19.51
C VAL A 450 -24.15 -22.32 19.63
N ILE A 451 -25.16 -21.53 20.03
CA ILE A 451 -25.01 -20.08 20.17
C ILE A 451 -23.92 -19.72 21.19
N THR A 452 -23.90 -20.41 22.34
CA THR A 452 -22.92 -20.18 23.41
C THR A 452 -21.51 -20.56 22.95
N LEU A 453 -21.36 -21.71 22.31
CA LEU A 453 -20.11 -22.17 21.71
C LEU A 453 -19.60 -21.15 20.69
N MET A 454 -20.45 -20.70 19.77
CA MET A 454 -20.09 -19.73 18.73
C MET A 454 -19.69 -18.38 19.31
N LEU A 455 -20.41 -17.86 20.31
CA LEU A 455 -20.07 -16.60 20.99
C LEU A 455 -18.78 -16.69 21.80
N LYS A 456 -18.40 -17.87 22.27
CA LYS A 456 -17.12 -18.12 22.95
C LYS A 456 -15.98 -18.28 21.94
N ALA A 457 -16.20 -19.10 20.91
CA ALA A 457 -15.26 -19.42 19.85
C ALA A 457 -15.00 -18.22 18.92
N ARG A 458 -15.88 -17.22 18.85
CA ARG A 458 -15.67 -15.98 18.06
C ARG A 458 -14.38 -15.22 18.41
N LYS A 459 -13.84 -15.43 19.61
CA LYS A 459 -12.56 -14.82 20.00
C LYS A 459 -11.40 -15.37 19.16
N GLN A 460 -11.49 -16.64 18.77
CA GLN A 460 -10.51 -17.35 17.95
C GLN A 460 -10.92 -17.39 16.48
N PHE A 461 -12.22 -17.53 16.20
CA PHE A 461 -12.80 -17.59 14.86
C PHE A 461 -13.89 -16.51 14.70
N PRO A 462 -13.52 -15.24 14.42
CA PRO A 462 -14.45 -14.10 14.43
C PRO A 462 -15.72 -14.28 13.58
N MET A 463 -15.65 -15.04 12.49
CA MET A 463 -16.79 -15.33 11.61
C MET A 463 -17.95 -16.04 12.31
N LEU A 464 -17.68 -16.78 13.38
CA LEU A 464 -18.70 -17.50 14.15
C LEU A 464 -19.69 -16.55 14.84
N ALA A 465 -19.33 -15.27 15.02
CA ALA A 465 -20.24 -14.26 15.58
C ALA A 465 -21.45 -13.98 14.67
N GLU A 466 -21.25 -13.92 13.36
CA GLU A 466 -22.33 -13.67 12.39
C GLU A 466 -23.28 -14.87 12.30
N PHE A 467 -22.72 -16.07 12.38
CA PHE A 467 -23.50 -17.30 12.43
C PHE A 467 -24.36 -17.40 13.70
N ALA A 468 -23.80 -17.09 14.88
CA ALA A 468 -24.55 -17.04 16.13
C ALA A 468 -25.73 -16.06 16.04
N ALA A 469 -25.52 -14.90 15.41
CA ALA A 469 -26.57 -13.91 15.22
C ALA A 469 -27.71 -14.42 14.31
N ARG A 470 -27.39 -15.15 13.23
CA ARG A 470 -28.38 -15.73 12.31
C ARG A 470 -29.21 -16.85 12.95
N MET A 471 -28.59 -17.70 13.77
CA MET A 471 -29.26 -18.78 14.48
C MET A 471 -30.23 -18.27 15.56
N ASN A 472 -29.89 -17.15 16.21
CA ASN A 472 -30.74 -16.50 17.20
C ASN A 472 -32.02 -15.87 16.59
N CYS A 473 -32.11 -15.77 15.26
CA CYS A 473 -33.30 -15.28 14.57
C CYS A 473 -34.30 -16.39 14.20
N GLY A 474 -33.95 -17.67 14.43
CA GLY A 474 -34.73 -18.83 13.99
C GLY A 474 -35.63 -19.49 15.04
N GLY A 475 -35.64 -19.04 16.30
CA GLY A 475 -36.45 -19.66 17.34
C GLY A 475 -36.73 -18.73 18.52
N ALA A 476 -38.02 -18.50 18.79
CA ALA A 476 -38.62 -17.90 19.98
C ALA A 476 -38.37 -16.39 20.26
N ASP A 477 -39.49 -15.65 20.28
CA ASP A 477 -39.74 -14.33 20.88
C ASP A 477 -38.80 -13.14 20.57
N VAL A 478 -39.13 -12.46 19.47
CA VAL A 478 -38.72 -11.09 19.10
C VAL A 478 -39.35 -10.02 20.01
N ALA A 479 -39.66 -10.33 21.27
CA ALA A 479 -40.30 -9.41 22.22
C ALA A 479 -39.32 -8.81 23.25
N SER A 480 -38.23 -9.49 23.61
CA SER A 480 -37.31 -9.04 24.67
C SER A 480 -36.05 -8.36 24.16
N THR A 481 -35.60 -8.65 22.94
CA THR A 481 -34.53 -7.91 22.24
C THR A 481 -35.07 -6.76 21.38
N SER A 482 -36.38 -6.78 21.08
CA SER A 482 -37.02 -5.67 20.37
C SER A 482 -37.30 -4.47 21.26
N SER A 483 -37.39 -4.58 22.59
CA SER A 483 -37.55 -3.38 23.43
C SER A 483 -36.30 -2.49 23.38
N PHE A 484 -35.11 -3.09 23.47
CA PHE A 484 -33.83 -2.38 23.41
C PHE A 484 -33.53 -1.83 21.99
N MET A 485 -33.81 -2.60 20.92
CA MET A 485 -33.65 -2.09 19.55
C MET A 485 -34.73 -1.08 19.14
N ARG A 486 -35.99 -1.22 19.59
CA ARG A 486 -37.11 -0.32 19.26
C ARG A 486 -36.97 1.01 19.99
N GLU A 487 -36.42 1.03 21.21
CA GLU A 487 -36.08 2.26 21.94
C GLU A 487 -34.87 2.98 21.32
N MET A 488 -33.91 2.23 20.77
CA MET A 488 -32.77 2.80 20.03
C MET A 488 -33.17 3.33 18.65
N MET A 489 -34.10 2.68 17.94
CA MET A 489 -34.56 3.07 16.61
C MET A 489 -35.65 4.17 16.60
N HIS A 490 -36.39 4.37 17.69
CA HIS A 490 -37.40 5.45 17.76
C HIS A 490 -36.84 6.83 18.12
N SER A 491 -35.56 6.96 18.48
CA SER A 491 -35.00 8.27 18.85
C SER A 491 -34.45 9.10 17.69
N GLN A 492 -34.33 8.57 16.47
CA GLN A 492 -34.00 9.39 15.29
C GLN A 492 -34.67 8.87 14.01
N THR A 493 -35.32 9.80 13.31
CA THR A 493 -35.91 9.72 11.95
C THR A 493 -37.34 9.17 11.82
N ARG A 494 -38.31 10.10 11.77
CA ARG A 494 -39.52 9.99 10.94
C ARG A 494 -39.13 10.42 9.51
N GLY A 495 -39.37 9.56 8.53
CA GLY A 495 -39.17 9.88 7.12
C GLY A 495 -39.30 8.64 6.22
N SER A 496 -40.55 8.27 5.94
CA SER A 496 -41.04 7.27 4.97
C SER A 496 -40.22 7.19 3.68
N TYR A 497 -39.88 5.98 3.22
CA TYR A 497 -40.15 5.47 1.86
C TYR A 497 -39.85 3.96 1.83
N ASP A 498 -40.93 3.16 1.79
CA ASP A 498 -40.92 1.72 1.52
C ASP A 498 -40.85 1.43 0.01
N ASN A 499 -40.39 0.21 -0.29
CA ASN A 499 -40.38 -0.53 -1.56
C ASN A 499 -39.10 -0.40 -2.43
N VAL A 500 -38.26 -1.45 -2.42
CA VAL A 500 -38.27 -2.58 -3.37
C VAL A 500 -37.12 -3.52 -2.94
N ILE A 501 -37.46 -4.69 -2.39
CA ILE A 501 -36.52 -5.80 -2.16
C ILE A 501 -36.77 -6.81 -3.28
N ALA A 502 -35.83 -6.90 -4.22
CA ALA A 502 -35.69 -8.04 -5.10
C ALA A 502 -34.27 -8.58 -4.88
N THR A 503 -34.20 -9.69 -4.16
CA THR A 503 -33.00 -10.53 -4.05
C THR A 503 -32.68 -11.12 -5.40
N GLN A 504 -31.50 -10.83 -5.94
CA GLN A 504 -30.89 -11.58 -7.03
C GLN A 504 -29.48 -12.02 -6.62
N THR A 505 -29.33 -13.33 -6.50
CA THR A 505 -28.09 -14.08 -6.54
C THR A 505 -27.48 -13.96 -7.94
N PHE A 506 -26.17 -13.67 -8.02
CA PHE A 506 -25.40 -13.76 -9.26
C PHE A 506 -24.44 -14.96 -9.16
N GLY A 507 -24.46 -15.77 -10.22
CA GLY A 507 -23.67 -16.98 -10.38
C GLY A 507 -22.32 -16.70 -11.02
N ASP A 508 -21.32 -17.40 -10.51
CA ASP A 508 -20.11 -17.76 -11.22
C ASP A 508 -20.35 -19.16 -11.80
N GLU A 509 -20.46 -19.29 -13.12
CA GLU A 509 -20.50 -20.59 -13.81
C GLU A 509 -19.07 -21.04 -14.11
N ASP A 510 -18.64 -22.15 -13.48
CA ASP A 510 -17.85 -23.25 -14.07
C ASP A 510 -17.51 -24.29 -12.99
N GLU A 511 -18.52 -24.87 -12.33
CA GLU A 511 -18.48 -26.22 -11.74
C GLU A 511 -19.89 -26.82 -11.92
N GLU A 512 -19.99 -28.02 -12.48
CA GLU A 512 -21.26 -28.74 -12.64
C GLU A 512 -21.86 -29.02 -11.24
N GLU A 513 -22.74 -28.14 -10.77
CA GLU A 513 -23.56 -28.36 -9.58
C GLU A 513 -24.66 -29.39 -9.88
N GLU A 514 -24.59 -30.56 -9.24
CA GLU A 514 -25.76 -31.39 -9.04
C GLU A 514 -26.80 -30.58 -8.26
N VAL A 515 -27.88 -30.19 -8.95
CA VAL A 515 -29.05 -29.53 -8.36
C VAL A 515 -29.74 -30.53 -7.42
N VAL A 516 -29.33 -30.54 -6.16
CA VAL A 516 -30.10 -31.20 -5.09
C VAL A 516 -31.16 -30.23 -4.61
N SER A 517 -32.41 -30.57 -4.88
CA SER A 517 -33.60 -29.85 -4.44
C SER A 517 -33.53 -29.48 -2.95
N ASN A 518 -33.61 -28.19 -2.64
CA ASN A 518 -33.95 -27.70 -1.31
C ASN A 518 -35.41 -28.06 -1.02
N GLU A 519 -35.65 -29.25 -0.44
CA GLU A 519 -36.91 -29.46 0.26
C GLU A 519 -36.90 -28.61 1.54
N PRO A 520 -37.92 -27.77 1.77
CA PRO A 520 -38.17 -27.22 3.09
C PRO A 520 -38.44 -28.38 4.04
N LEU A 521 -37.88 -28.36 5.24
CA LEU A 521 -38.29 -29.26 6.32
C LEU A 521 -39.83 -29.26 6.41
N ALA A 522 -40.41 -30.42 6.13
CA ALA A 522 -41.84 -30.62 6.00
C ALA A 522 -42.58 -30.09 7.25
N SER A 523 -43.55 -29.21 7.03
CA SER A 523 -44.52 -28.84 8.05
C SER A 523 -45.56 -29.97 8.16
N THR A 524 -45.33 -30.93 9.05
CA THR A 524 -46.39 -31.85 9.48
C THR A 524 -47.19 -31.18 10.60
N SER A 525 -48.44 -30.83 10.29
CA SER A 525 -49.47 -30.54 11.27
C SER A 525 -49.77 -31.80 12.09
N GLY A 526 -49.48 -31.81 13.39
CA GLY A 526 -49.91 -32.89 14.27
C GLY A 526 -49.09 -32.99 15.56
N ASP A 527 -49.78 -32.73 16.67
CA ASP A 527 -49.49 -33.11 18.06
C ASP A 527 -48.32 -32.48 18.83
N ALA A 528 -48.63 -32.20 20.09
CA ALA A 528 -47.73 -31.62 21.07
C ALA A 528 -46.66 -32.63 21.49
N GLY A 529 -45.41 -32.37 21.08
CA GLY A 529 -44.22 -33.10 21.51
C GLY A 529 -43.25 -33.33 20.36
N THR A 530 -42.49 -32.30 19.98
CA THR A 530 -41.45 -32.42 18.95
C THR A 530 -40.14 -31.85 19.46
N GLU A 531 -39.13 -32.72 19.47
CA GLU A 531 -37.74 -32.47 19.84
C GLU A 531 -37.19 -31.19 19.20
N GLN A 532 -36.46 -30.41 19.99
CA GLN A 532 -35.67 -29.29 19.48
C GLN A 532 -34.67 -29.81 18.43
N PRO A 533 -34.40 -29.08 17.33
CA PRO A 533 -33.45 -29.52 16.33
C PRO A 533 -32.04 -29.58 16.94
N ALA A 534 -31.59 -30.79 17.26
CA ALA A 534 -30.26 -31.05 17.80
C ALA A 534 -29.30 -31.42 16.66
N MET A 535 -28.08 -30.89 16.71
CA MET A 535 -27.10 -30.98 15.63
C MET A 535 -26.01 -32.00 15.97
N THR A 536 -25.89 -33.05 15.15
CA THR A 536 -24.80 -34.03 15.26
C THR A 536 -23.45 -33.44 14.83
N LEU A 537 -22.34 -34.08 15.20
CA LEU A 537 -20.98 -33.65 14.81
C LEU A 537 -20.82 -33.50 13.29
N GLU A 538 -21.40 -34.41 12.51
CA GLU A 538 -21.32 -34.36 11.04
C GLU A 538 -22.13 -33.18 10.46
N GLN A 539 -23.30 -32.89 11.03
CA GLN A 539 -24.09 -31.71 10.67
C GLN A 539 -23.37 -30.41 11.09
N PHE A 540 -22.70 -30.41 12.24
CA PHE A 540 -21.89 -29.29 12.71
C PHE A 540 -20.68 -29.01 11.81
N LYS A 541 -19.94 -30.06 11.42
CA LYS A 541 -18.87 -29.98 10.43
C LYS A 541 -19.39 -29.44 9.09
N LYS A 542 -20.55 -29.91 8.62
CA LYS A 542 -21.17 -29.43 7.38
C LYS A 542 -21.52 -27.94 7.47
N GLN A 543 -22.12 -27.48 8.57
CA GLN A 543 -22.46 -26.07 8.73
C GLN A 543 -21.24 -25.16 8.87
N LEU A 544 -20.20 -25.58 9.60
CA LEU A 544 -18.93 -24.87 9.63
C LEU A 544 -18.32 -24.77 8.23
N LYS A 545 -18.32 -25.87 7.45
CA LYS A 545 -17.83 -25.87 6.08
C LYS A 545 -18.59 -24.87 5.19
N GLU A 546 -19.93 -24.81 5.28
CA GLU A 546 -20.74 -23.84 4.53
C GLU A 546 -20.49 -22.39 4.97
N LEU A 547 -20.32 -22.14 6.28
CA LEU A 547 -19.98 -20.81 6.79
C LEU A 547 -18.62 -20.33 6.30
N GLU A 548 -17.67 -21.26 6.22
CA GLU A 548 -16.30 -20.98 5.84
C GLU A 548 -16.10 -20.86 4.32
N LYS A 549 -17.02 -21.36 3.48
CA LYS A 549 -17.03 -21.02 2.05
C LYS A 549 -17.10 -19.51 1.82
N GLY A 550 -17.66 -18.74 2.76
CA GLY A 550 -17.70 -17.28 2.74
C GLY A 550 -16.45 -16.57 3.28
N LEU A 551 -15.45 -17.29 3.80
CA LEU A 551 -14.22 -16.69 4.34
C LEU A 551 -13.43 -15.99 3.23
N ARG A 552 -13.46 -14.66 3.25
CA ARG A 552 -12.64 -13.85 2.36
C ARG A 552 -11.19 -13.87 2.83
N SER A 553 -10.28 -14.22 1.91
CA SER A 553 -8.86 -13.94 2.07
C SER A 553 -8.63 -12.47 2.45
N LEU A 554 -7.54 -12.18 3.17
CA LEU A 554 -7.17 -10.81 3.49
C LEU A 554 -7.16 -9.92 2.23
N PRO A 555 -7.63 -8.66 2.31
CA PRO A 555 -7.74 -7.81 1.14
C PRO A 555 -6.35 -7.39 0.65
N ALA A 556 -6.16 -7.34 -0.67
CA ALA A 556 -4.93 -6.92 -1.33
C ALA A 556 -4.71 -5.40 -1.15
N THR A 557 -4.17 -5.02 0.01
CA THR A 557 -3.98 -3.63 0.41
C THR A 557 -2.56 -3.36 0.91
N ALA A 558 -2.11 -2.11 0.74
CA ALA A 558 -0.86 -1.63 1.32
C ALA A 558 -0.80 -1.83 2.85
N GLN A 559 -1.95 -1.74 3.53
CA GLN A 559 -2.06 -1.93 4.98
C GLN A 559 -1.72 -3.38 5.38
N VAL A 560 -2.31 -4.36 4.70
CA VAL A 560 -2.01 -5.79 4.91
C VAL A 560 -0.55 -6.08 4.60
N ALA A 561 -0.06 -5.67 3.43
CA ALA A 561 1.32 -5.89 3.01
C ALA A 561 2.34 -5.28 4.00
N SER A 562 2.07 -4.07 4.49
CA SER A 562 2.94 -3.39 5.45
C SER A 562 2.95 -4.08 6.82
N GLN A 563 1.79 -4.54 7.31
CA GLN A 563 1.71 -5.30 8.56
C GLN A 563 2.40 -6.66 8.45
N GLN A 564 2.24 -7.38 7.33
CA GLN A 564 2.93 -8.64 7.08
C GLN A 564 4.45 -8.45 7.05
N GLY A 565 4.95 -7.40 6.39
CA GLY A 565 6.39 -7.09 6.37
C GLY A 565 6.95 -6.81 7.77
N LYS A 566 6.24 -6.01 8.58
CA LYS A 566 6.62 -5.72 9.97
C LYS A 566 6.60 -6.97 10.85
N TYR A 567 5.54 -7.77 10.72
CA TYR A 567 5.39 -9.03 11.42
C TYR A 567 6.54 -9.97 11.11
N LEU A 568 6.85 -10.17 9.83
CA LEU A 568 7.90 -11.10 9.42
C LEU A 568 9.27 -10.67 9.95
N ALA A 569 9.58 -9.37 9.90
CA ALA A 569 10.80 -8.83 10.48
C ALA A 569 10.90 -9.10 11.99
N GLN A 570 9.79 -8.95 12.72
CA GLN A 570 9.72 -9.25 14.15
C GLN A 570 9.89 -10.75 14.43
N VAL A 571 9.24 -11.62 13.65
CA VAL A 571 9.39 -13.08 13.79
C VAL A 571 10.83 -13.52 13.54
N LEU A 572 11.51 -12.95 12.54
CA LEU A 572 12.93 -13.24 12.26
C LEU A 572 13.89 -12.69 13.32
N LYS A 573 13.47 -11.70 14.10
CA LYS A 573 14.22 -11.22 15.26
C LYS A 573 14.12 -12.19 16.43
N ASP A 574 12.93 -12.69 16.70
CA ASP A 574 12.68 -13.59 17.83
C ASP A 574 13.11 -15.04 17.52
N ASN A 575 13.03 -15.45 16.25
CA ASN A 575 13.41 -16.77 15.75
C ASN A 575 14.29 -16.64 14.49
N PRO A 576 15.59 -16.29 14.66
CA PRO A 576 16.47 -16.10 13.52
C PRO A 576 16.65 -17.38 12.69
N LEU A 577 16.49 -17.25 11.38
CA LEU A 577 16.69 -18.29 10.37
C LEU A 577 18.18 -18.45 10.07
N VAL A 578 18.91 -19.07 10.98
CA VAL A 578 20.36 -19.30 10.85
C VAL A 578 20.61 -20.66 10.20
N LEU A 579 21.60 -20.72 9.30
CA LEU A 579 22.09 -21.98 8.76
C LEU A 579 22.57 -22.90 9.90
N GLN A 580 22.12 -24.15 9.85
CA GLN A 580 22.51 -25.21 10.78
C GLN A 580 23.14 -26.37 10.03
N PRO A 581 24.12 -27.08 10.62
CA PRO A 581 24.67 -28.29 10.04
C PRO A 581 23.58 -29.33 9.76
N GLY A 582 23.59 -29.90 8.57
CA GLY A 582 22.66 -30.94 8.14
C GLY A 582 23.38 -32.03 7.33
N PRO A 583 22.75 -33.21 7.16
CA PRO A 583 23.38 -34.36 6.50
C PRO A 583 23.72 -34.12 5.03
N ASN A 584 23.02 -33.20 4.35
CA ASN A 584 23.23 -32.83 2.94
C ASN A 584 23.80 -31.40 2.80
N GLY A 585 24.47 -30.90 3.84
CA GLY A 585 24.98 -29.52 3.92
C GLY A 585 24.14 -28.62 4.83
N PRO A 586 24.53 -27.34 4.98
CA PRO A 586 23.83 -26.39 5.85
C PRO A 586 22.39 -26.14 5.41
N THR A 587 21.45 -26.20 6.35
CA THR A 587 20.02 -25.95 6.10
C THR A 587 19.44 -24.95 7.09
N VAL A 588 18.43 -24.22 6.66
CA VAL A 588 17.64 -23.33 7.52
C VAL A 588 16.43 -24.11 8.04
N ARG A 589 16.14 -24.00 9.34
CA ARG A 589 14.90 -24.56 9.91
C ARG A 589 13.72 -23.64 9.60
N ALA A 590 12.55 -24.23 9.34
CA ALA A 590 11.28 -23.50 9.28
C ALA A 590 11.03 -22.68 10.55
N ILE A 591 10.24 -21.61 10.43
CA ILE A 591 9.78 -20.83 11.58
C ILE A 591 9.04 -21.76 12.53
N SER A 592 9.38 -21.67 13.82
CA SER A 592 8.81 -22.52 14.86
C SER A 592 7.29 -22.41 14.89
N PRO A 593 6.54 -23.52 14.97
CA PRO A 593 5.09 -23.51 15.17
C PRO A 593 4.66 -22.79 16.47
N ASN A 594 5.57 -22.61 17.42
CA ASN A 594 5.32 -21.88 18.67
C ASN A 594 5.49 -20.36 18.54
N ALA A 595 5.87 -19.86 17.36
CA ALA A 595 5.89 -18.42 17.13
C ALA A 595 4.47 -17.85 17.21
N ASN A 596 4.35 -16.53 17.43
CA ASN A 596 3.05 -15.89 17.36
C ASN A 596 2.57 -15.83 15.91
N PRO A 597 1.33 -16.25 15.60
CA PRO A 597 0.81 -16.20 14.24
C PRO A 597 0.55 -14.76 13.77
N PHE A 598 0.53 -14.55 12.46
CA PHE A 598 0.16 -13.27 11.87
C PHE A 598 -1.32 -12.98 12.13
N ASN A 599 -1.59 -11.85 12.79
CA ASN A 599 -2.94 -11.35 12.99
C ASN A 599 -3.08 -9.98 12.32
N TYR A 600 -3.99 -9.88 11.37
CA TYR A 600 -4.26 -8.62 10.66
C TYR A 600 -5.12 -7.70 11.53
N VAL A 601 -4.66 -6.46 11.73
CA VAL A 601 -5.43 -5.42 12.41
C VAL A 601 -5.95 -4.44 11.37
N HIS A 602 -7.26 -4.46 11.11
CA HIS A 602 -7.88 -3.47 10.25
C HIS A 602 -7.84 -2.09 10.91
N LEU A 603 -7.25 -1.09 10.26
CA LEU A 603 -7.14 0.28 10.79
C LEU A 603 -8.23 1.23 10.25
N GLY A 604 -9.16 0.71 9.45
CA GLY A 604 -10.14 1.49 8.71
C GLY A 604 -9.67 1.80 7.29
N SER A 605 -10.53 2.48 6.55
CA SER A 605 -10.33 2.83 5.15
C SER A 605 -10.63 4.31 4.92
N LEU A 606 -9.81 4.99 4.11
CA LEU A 606 -10.01 6.39 3.74
C LEU A 606 -10.06 6.51 2.21
N ALA A 607 -10.94 7.37 1.70
CA ALA A 607 -11.00 7.67 0.26
C ALA A 607 -11.21 9.17 0.03
N TYR A 608 -10.38 9.76 -0.83
CA TYR A 608 -10.59 11.11 -1.35
C TYR A 608 -11.64 11.09 -2.47
N ILE A 609 -12.63 11.97 -2.41
CA ILE A 609 -13.78 11.97 -3.34
C ILE A 609 -13.89 13.28 -4.13
N GLY A 610 -12.79 14.02 -4.27
CA GLY A 610 -12.74 15.28 -5.00
C GLY A 610 -13.15 16.50 -4.17
N ALA A 611 -12.97 17.69 -4.75
CA ALA A 611 -13.36 18.98 -4.18
C ALA A 611 -12.98 19.18 -2.69
N ASP A 612 -11.77 18.80 -2.29
CA ASP A 612 -11.25 18.87 -0.91
C ASP A 612 -12.08 18.07 0.13
N LYS A 613 -12.86 17.07 -0.32
CA LYS A 613 -13.65 16.19 0.54
C LYS A 613 -13.10 14.77 0.54
N ALA A 614 -13.26 14.09 1.66
CA ALA A 614 -12.95 12.67 1.80
C ALA A 614 -14.00 11.98 2.66
N VAL A 615 -13.91 10.65 2.68
CA VAL A 615 -14.70 9.76 3.52
C VAL A 615 -13.77 8.82 4.28
N MET A 616 -14.18 8.45 5.48
CA MET A 616 -13.45 7.52 6.33
C MET A 616 -14.42 6.52 6.96
N ASP A 617 -14.07 5.25 6.82
CA ASP A 617 -14.71 4.12 7.47
C ASP A 617 -13.79 3.61 8.60
N PRO A 618 -14.09 3.91 9.87
CA PRO A 618 -13.24 3.53 10.99
C PRO A 618 -13.34 2.04 11.33
N ALA A 619 -12.26 1.45 11.83
CA ALA A 619 -12.21 0.03 12.16
C ALA A 619 -13.12 -0.43 13.33
N TYR A 620 -13.55 0.48 14.21
CA TYR A 620 -14.18 0.14 15.49
C TYR A 620 -15.69 -0.06 15.35
N LYS A 621 -16.12 -1.31 15.19
CA LYS A 621 -17.53 -1.76 15.10
C LYS A 621 -18.18 -2.09 16.46
N ASP A 622 -17.93 -1.29 17.51
CA ASP A 622 -18.67 -1.36 18.80
C ASP A 622 -19.72 -0.23 18.92
N GLY A 623 -20.27 0.23 17.79
CA GLY A 623 -21.49 1.05 17.76
C GLY A 623 -21.38 2.51 18.17
N LYS A 624 -20.17 3.10 18.28
CA LYS A 624 -20.01 4.50 18.76
C LYS A 624 -19.49 5.52 17.74
N VAL A 625 -18.92 5.11 16.62
CA VAL A 625 -18.41 6.05 15.61
C VAL A 625 -18.92 5.63 14.22
N GLY A 626 -19.91 6.36 13.71
CA GLY A 626 -20.41 6.18 12.35
C GLY A 626 -19.45 6.71 11.29
N ALA A 627 -19.80 6.48 10.02
CA ALA A 627 -19.08 6.98 8.85
C ALA A 627 -18.76 8.47 8.94
N LEU A 628 -17.48 8.83 8.73
CA LEU A 628 -17.03 10.23 8.74
C LEU A 628 -16.88 10.74 7.31
N LYS A 629 -17.36 11.96 7.03
CA LYS A 629 -17.39 12.51 5.67
C LYS A 629 -17.29 14.04 5.62
N GLY A 630 -16.80 14.56 4.49
CA GLY A 630 -16.80 15.99 4.18
C GLY A 630 -15.43 16.64 4.12
N TRP A 631 -15.40 17.98 4.19
CA TRP A 631 -14.19 18.77 3.96
C TRP A 631 -13.15 18.63 5.09
N LEU A 632 -13.61 18.50 6.34
CA LEU A 632 -12.73 18.19 7.48
C LEU A 632 -12.02 16.85 7.28
N MET A 633 -12.74 15.86 6.74
CA MET A 633 -12.12 14.58 6.37
C MET A 633 -11.16 14.73 5.20
N GLY A 634 -11.42 15.64 4.24
CA GLY A 634 -10.44 15.95 3.20
C GLY A 634 -9.14 16.55 3.73
N PHE A 635 -9.20 17.36 4.80
CA PHE A 635 -8.02 17.82 5.52
C PHE A 635 -7.32 16.67 6.27
N ALA A 636 -8.09 15.85 6.98
CA ALA A 636 -7.57 14.68 7.70
C ALA A 636 -6.86 13.70 6.74
N TRP A 637 -7.46 13.42 5.58
CA TRP A 637 -6.88 12.60 4.53
C TRP A 637 -5.52 13.12 4.08
N LYS A 638 -5.41 14.43 3.77
CA LYS A 638 -4.11 15.04 3.41
C LYS A 638 -3.07 14.87 4.51
N GLY A 639 -3.48 15.03 5.77
CA GLY A 639 -2.63 14.78 6.93
C GLY A 639 -2.15 13.33 6.96
N VAL A 640 -3.07 12.36 6.93
CA VAL A 640 -2.76 10.93 6.96
C VAL A 640 -1.80 10.55 5.83
N GLU A 641 -2.12 10.92 4.58
CA GLU A 641 -1.26 10.57 3.44
C GLU A 641 0.12 11.24 3.49
N THR A 642 0.22 12.41 4.13
CA THR A 642 1.50 13.08 4.36
C THR A 642 2.32 12.36 5.43
N PHE A 643 1.71 12.02 6.57
CA PHE A 643 2.42 11.39 7.69
C PHE A 643 2.72 9.89 7.49
N MET A 644 1.97 9.24 6.60
CA MET A 644 2.18 7.83 6.23
C MET A 644 3.30 7.63 5.21
N GLN A 645 3.88 8.71 4.65
CA GLN A 645 5.03 8.61 3.77
C GLN A 645 6.20 7.88 4.46
N ILE A 646 6.92 7.07 3.70
CA ILE A 646 7.95 6.20 4.28
C ILE A 646 9.23 6.93 4.71
N SER A 647 9.46 8.15 4.22
CA SER A 647 10.64 8.96 4.54
C SER A 647 10.27 10.41 4.87
N VAL A 648 11.02 11.04 5.77
CA VAL A 648 10.86 12.46 6.13
C VAL A 648 11.00 13.36 4.90
N LYS A 649 11.85 12.96 3.96
CA LYS A 649 12.00 13.61 2.65
C LYS A 649 10.66 13.64 1.91
N ASN A 650 9.98 12.51 1.78
CA ASN A 650 8.69 12.44 1.10
C ASN A 650 7.59 13.15 1.89
N MET A 651 7.58 13.07 3.23
CA MET A 651 6.65 13.85 4.06
C MET A 651 6.75 15.35 3.73
N TYR A 652 7.97 15.89 3.67
CA TYR A 652 8.21 17.28 3.30
C TYR A 652 7.78 17.57 1.84
N LEU A 653 8.19 16.73 0.89
CA LEU A 653 7.89 16.93 -0.52
C LEU A 653 6.38 16.90 -0.80
N VAL A 654 5.66 15.91 -0.26
CA VAL A 654 4.19 15.80 -0.37
C VAL A 654 3.51 17.00 0.29
N SER A 655 3.92 17.38 1.51
CA SER A 655 3.37 18.57 2.19
C SER A 655 3.53 19.82 1.32
N ARG A 656 4.75 20.05 0.83
CA ARG A 656 5.10 21.18 -0.02
C ARG A 656 4.28 21.17 -1.30
N ASP A 657 4.12 20.02 -1.95
CA ASP A 657 3.37 19.90 -3.20
C ASP A 657 1.88 20.15 -2.99
N MET A 658 1.28 19.63 -1.91
CA MET A 658 -0.12 19.91 -1.57
C MET A 658 -0.34 21.41 -1.31
N ILE A 659 0.60 22.08 -0.62
CA ILE A 659 0.55 23.53 -0.40
C ILE A 659 0.74 24.29 -1.72
N LYS A 660 1.75 23.92 -2.53
CA LYS A 660 2.02 24.50 -3.86
C LYS A 660 0.77 24.44 -4.71
N THR A 661 0.17 23.25 -4.82
CA THR A 661 -1.04 23.01 -5.62
C THR A 661 -2.23 23.83 -5.12
N LYS A 662 -2.38 24.01 -3.80
CA LYS A 662 -3.47 24.80 -3.23
C LYS A 662 -3.31 26.31 -3.49
N VAL A 663 -2.07 26.81 -3.50
CA VAL A 663 -1.77 28.25 -3.66
C VAL A 663 -1.66 28.66 -5.12
N PHE A 664 -1.01 27.85 -5.95
CA PHE A 664 -0.63 28.19 -7.32
C PHE A 664 -1.36 27.37 -8.38
N GLY A 665 -2.17 26.38 -7.98
CA GLY A 665 -2.74 25.40 -8.90
C GLY A 665 -1.80 24.25 -9.20
N ARG A 666 -2.30 23.25 -9.93
CA ARG A 666 -1.54 22.06 -10.35
C ARG A 666 -0.52 22.45 -11.41
N ASP A 667 0.64 21.81 -11.36
CA ASP A 667 1.57 21.86 -12.49
C ASP A 667 1.14 20.79 -13.50
N VAL A 668 0.76 21.21 -14.70
CA VAL A 668 0.32 20.36 -15.80
C VAL A 668 1.28 20.41 -16.99
N SER A 669 2.47 20.98 -16.82
CA SER A 669 3.47 21.04 -17.88
C SER A 669 3.98 19.63 -18.26
N ASP A 670 4.29 19.43 -19.55
CA ASP A 670 4.99 18.24 -20.04
C ASP A 670 6.51 18.50 -20.00
N VAL A 671 7.21 17.91 -19.02
CA VAL A 671 8.67 18.05 -18.82
C VAL A 671 9.34 16.70 -18.62
#